data_AF-A0AAV4LVU8-F1
#
_entry.id   AF-A0AAV4LVU8-F1
#
_cell.length_a   1.000
_cell.length_b   1.000
_cell.length_c   1.000
_cell.angle_alpha   90.00
_cell.angle_beta   90.00
_cell.angle_gamma   90.00
#
_symmetry.space_group_name_H-M   'P 1'
#
loop_
_entity.id
_entity.type
_entity.pdbx_description
1 polymer ?
#
loop_
_entity_poly.entity_id
_entity_poly.type
_entity_poly.pdbx_seq_one_letter_code
_entity_poly.pdbx_strand_id
1 'polypeptide(L)'
;MSAASPHGELLRRTKFAQHGTAYNTLKNTLLCADTRLLYVVDASKQSIRDRQQNAVKRSFTNRRNSRKGPFDRLLPPHAYTNLFGDPAFYSNHEVTRTCAVAAEMGLSDRSFWWQIAEKLRKVRDVMNISDLLRCLESLASVKYFDTDLMRLMTREFIDDMEKLSLPEIAQLLECYARVNVYSVDMVRAAGNAATGHLLTHVRSAVQADGPQDASMPGDVEDPSQWRPETLGILVKCFRSWGYKNRDLYLSIAYLTIKQWRHLDLNSKCAVFANLDPRDFHPEGGTDTSAVSMVTVEEISRETTLSLVRLLSDFSDEFHVQKLGSITDEVDFASIAAGITGSSDEYSKVLHTVCCAAGTVRNLAKVFSRLVDNVSCVSSSVEADTCDAAIKIVMEKLANVSVKLVRFGQELDTVSSGMEHGHATTQTECLEVVPLSNGELTMCPSMNAARHVIVDALMRAACAVNAAVRLRASALISNGEAKSGGDSCGVVPDFNIHSKLYGIPNQTTTTEHESIVVECLMDALETYGCPSQEPELLATALETLALVSKNLQCAPSSYERIQMLHDRLSMGAVKDLVSFGDEARYRIMLALRHGKVTPNVYLENALKNFTKYVRKNCSVKFVLEPPHRFLLRERKVPKIREAPLAA
;
A
#
# COMPACT_ATOMS: atom_id res chain seq x y z
N MET A 1 -64.30 -15.86 25.81
CA MET A 1 -63.07 -16.66 25.70
C MET A 1 -63.07 -17.31 24.32
N SER A 2 -62.16 -16.94 23.43
CA SER A 2 -62.09 -17.45 22.06
C SER A 2 -61.54 -18.88 22.05
N ALA A 3 -62.19 -19.80 21.33
CA ALA A 3 -61.73 -21.18 21.16
C ALA A 3 -60.41 -21.21 20.39
N ALA A 4 -59.39 -21.85 20.95
CA ALA A 4 -58.08 -21.97 20.32
C ALA A 4 -58.20 -22.69 18.98
N SER A 5 -57.53 -22.17 17.94
CA SER A 5 -57.52 -22.79 16.62
C SER A 5 -56.93 -24.21 16.70
N PRO A 6 -57.46 -25.19 15.95
CA PRO A 6 -56.97 -26.57 15.97
C PRO A 6 -55.48 -26.68 15.59
N HIS A 7 -54.95 -25.72 14.83
CA HIS A 7 -53.51 -25.57 14.57
C HIS A 7 -52.70 -25.16 15.81
N GLY A 8 -53.24 -24.31 16.68
CA GLY A 8 -52.59 -23.92 17.93
C GLY A 8 -52.46 -25.10 18.91
N GLU A 9 -53.49 -25.94 18.98
CA GLU A 9 -53.49 -27.16 19.80
C GLU A 9 -52.50 -28.21 19.25
N LEU A 10 -52.42 -28.35 17.92
CA LEU A 10 -51.49 -29.25 17.23
C LEU A 10 -50.02 -28.86 17.45
N LEU A 11 -49.70 -27.56 17.36
CA LEU A 11 -48.37 -27.01 17.65
C LEU A 11 -47.96 -27.21 19.11
N ARG A 12 -48.92 -27.16 20.04
CA ARG A 12 -48.67 -27.45 21.46
C ARG A 12 -48.39 -28.92 21.71
N ARG A 13 -49.15 -29.83 21.08
CA ARG A 13 -48.96 -31.29 21.22
C ARG A 13 -47.66 -31.78 20.57
N THR A 14 -47.28 -31.24 19.42
CA THR A 14 -46.00 -31.54 18.76
C THR A 14 -44.81 -31.00 19.55
N LYS A 15 -44.89 -29.78 20.09
CA LYS A 15 -43.89 -29.27 21.05
C LYS A 15 -43.79 -30.17 22.28
N PHE A 16 -44.92 -30.60 22.85
CA PHE A 16 -44.94 -31.46 24.04
C PHE A 16 -44.30 -32.83 23.78
N ALA A 17 -44.60 -33.47 22.64
CA ALA A 17 -44.00 -34.76 22.26
C ALA A 17 -42.50 -34.67 21.94
N GLN A 18 -42.06 -33.59 21.28
CA GLN A 18 -40.63 -33.29 21.08
C GLN A 18 -39.89 -33.01 22.39
N HIS A 19 -40.59 -32.49 23.41
CA HIS A 19 -40.03 -32.20 24.73
C HIS A 19 -39.88 -33.44 25.63
N GLY A 20 -40.50 -34.59 25.30
CA GLY A 20 -40.57 -35.76 26.17
C GLY A 20 -39.69 -36.96 25.83
N THR A 21 -39.07 -37.02 24.63
CA THR A 21 -38.33 -38.23 24.20
C THR A 21 -36.87 -37.91 23.86
N ALA A 22 -35.94 -38.37 24.70
CA ALA A 22 -34.50 -38.13 24.57
C ALA A 22 -33.84 -38.84 23.37
N TYR A 23 -34.59 -39.58 22.55
CA TYR A 23 -34.02 -40.53 21.58
C TYR A 23 -34.47 -40.36 20.12
N ASN A 24 -35.41 -39.45 19.82
CA ASN A 24 -36.03 -39.36 18.49
C ASN A 24 -36.17 -37.91 18.00
N THR A 25 -35.83 -37.65 16.73
CA THR A 25 -36.07 -36.37 16.04
C THR A 25 -37.17 -36.55 14.99
N LEU A 26 -38.23 -35.75 15.11
CA LEU A 26 -39.35 -35.73 14.17
C LEU A 26 -39.02 -34.84 12.96
N LYS A 27 -38.98 -35.42 11.75
CA LYS A 27 -39.05 -34.65 10.50
C LYS A 27 -40.52 -34.45 10.12
N ASN A 28 -40.92 -33.19 9.87
CA ASN A 28 -42.18 -32.91 9.21
C ASN A 28 -41.97 -33.03 7.71
N THR A 29 -42.42 -34.13 7.12
CA THR A 29 -42.67 -34.23 5.68
C THR A 29 -44.17 -34.18 5.47
N LEU A 30 -44.64 -33.09 4.86
CA LEU A 30 -46.00 -33.03 4.30
C LEU A 30 -46.02 -33.90 3.05
N LEU A 31 -46.32 -35.18 3.21
CA LEU A 31 -46.76 -36.03 2.11
C LEU A 31 -48.29 -35.93 1.98
N CYS A 32 -48.75 -35.91 0.73
CA CYS A 32 -50.05 -35.46 0.22
C CYS A 32 -51.34 -35.80 0.99
N ALA A 33 -52.33 -34.96 0.66
CA ALA A 33 -53.78 -35.06 0.84
C ALA A 33 -54.34 -36.50 0.90
N ASP A 34 -54.55 -37.03 2.10
CA ASP A 34 -55.87 -37.18 2.69
C ASP A 34 -55.78 -37.91 4.04
N THR A 35 -56.19 -37.18 5.09
CA THR A 35 -56.71 -37.67 6.39
C THR A 35 -55.89 -38.58 7.32
N ARG A 36 -54.55 -38.69 7.23
CA ARG A 36 -53.71 -39.03 8.42
C ARG A 36 -52.22 -38.69 8.23
N LEU A 37 -51.71 -37.82 9.11
CA LEU A 37 -50.28 -37.48 9.19
C LEU A 37 -49.52 -38.66 9.81
N LEU A 38 -48.60 -39.26 9.04
CA LEU A 38 -47.66 -40.29 9.50
C LEU A 38 -46.35 -39.65 9.94
N TYR A 39 -45.93 -39.94 11.17
CA TYR A 39 -44.66 -39.48 11.72
C TYR A 39 -43.57 -40.53 11.44
N VAL A 40 -42.56 -40.17 10.64
CA VAL A 40 -41.35 -40.99 10.48
C VAL A 40 -40.34 -40.57 11.54
N VAL A 41 -39.83 -41.55 12.28
CA VAL A 41 -38.91 -41.36 13.39
C VAL A 41 -37.59 -42.05 13.04
N ASP A 42 -36.52 -41.27 12.87
CA ASP A 42 -35.17 -41.81 12.65
C ASP A 42 -34.39 -41.95 13.96
N ALA A 43 -33.57 -43.00 14.03
CA ALA A 43 -32.78 -43.35 15.21
C ALA A 43 -31.57 -42.42 15.41
N SER A 44 -31.34 -41.97 16.65
CA SER A 44 -30.35 -40.93 17.01
C SER A 44 -28.92 -41.19 16.52
N LYS A 45 -28.52 -42.46 16.33
CA LYS A 45 -27.19 -42.85 15.87
C LYS A 45 -26.85 -42.32 14.46
N GLN A 46 -27.85 -42.06 13.62
CA GLN A 46 -27.63 -41.51 12.28
C GLN A 46 -27.36 -39.98 12.29
N SER A 47 -27.76 -39.26 13.34
CA SER A 47 -27.62 -37.79 13.46
C SER A 47 -26.27 -37.30 14.00
N ILE A 48 -25.45 -38.19 14.56
CA ILE A 48 -24.17 -37.84 15.23
C ILE A 48 -23.16 -37.21 14.25
N ARG A 49 -23.26 -37.56 12.96
CA ARG A 49 -22.34 -37.06 11.91
C ARG A 49 -22.73 -35.71 11.33
N ASP A 50 -23.92 -35.19 11.66
CA ASP A 50 -24.42 -33.94 11.07
C ASP A 50 -24.07 -32.74 11.96
N ARG A 51 -23.04 -31.98 11.57
CA ARG A 51 -22.52 -30.81 12.31
C ARG A 51 -23.61 -29.76 12.56
N GLN A 52 -24.55 -29.59 11.62
CA GLN A 52 -25.65 -28.62 11.77
C GLN A 52 -26.59 -29.01 12.92
N GLN A 53 -27.01 -30.27 12.99
CA GLN A 53 -27.93 -30.71 14.05
C GLN A 53 -27.27 -30.70 15.44
N ASN A 54 -25.96 -30.96 15.51
CA ASN A 54 -25.21 -30.83 16.76
C ASN A 54 -25.08 -29.37 17.23
N ALA A 55 -24.82 -28.44 16.30
CA ALA A 55 -24.77 -27.00 16.61
C ALA A 55 -26.15 -26.47 17.06
N VAL A 56 -27.22 -26.88 16.37
CA VAL A 56 -28.61 -26.54 16.74
C VAL A 56 -29.00 -27.16 18.08
N LYS A 57 -28.63 -28.42 18.36
CA LYS A 57 -28.89 -29.04 19.67
C LYS A 57 -28.15 -28.33 20.80
N ARG A 58 -26.87 -27.99 20.62
CA ARG A 58 -26.06 -27.26 21.62
C ARG A 58 -26.64 -25.86 21.87
N SER A 59 -27.04 -25.15 20.82
CA SER A 59 -27.65 -23.82 20.98
C SER A 59 -29.03 -23.88 21.68
N PHE A 60 -29.83 -24.92 21.45
CA PHE A 60 -31.11 -25.10 22.13
C PHE A 60 -30.98 -25.59 23.57
N THR A 61 -30.05 -26.49 23.88
CA THR A 61 -29.80 -26.93 25.27
C THR A 61 -29.29 -25.78 26.13
N ASN A 62 -28.44 -24.90 25.57
CA ASN A 62 -27.90 -23.75 26.30
C ASN A 62 -28.88 -22.58 26.43
N ARG A 63 -29.85 -22.41 25.52
CA ARG A 63 -30.93 -21.41 25.63
C ARG A 63 -31.83 -21.60 26.86
N ARG A 64 -31.97 -22.82 27.38
CA ARG A 64 -32.78 -23.08 28.58
C ARG A 64 -32.04 -22.73 29.88
N ASN A 65 -30.70 -22.72 29.84
CA ASN A 65 -29.84 -22.38 30.98
C ASN A 65 -29.47 -20.89 31.03
N SER A 66 -29.69 -20.12 29.95
CA SER A 66 -29.19 -18.74 29.83
C SER A 66 -30.16 -17.63 30.22
N ARG A 67 -31.35 -17.90 30.81
CA ARG A 67 -32.16 -16.82 31.40
C ARG A 67 -31.42 -16.10 32.56
N LYS A 68 -30.40 -16.74 33.15
CA LYS A 68 -29.39 -16.16 34.07
C LYS A 68 -28.01 -16.86 33.98
N GLY A 69 -27.66 -17.41 32.81
CA GLY A 69 -26.44 -18.21 32.63
C GLY A 69 -25.38 -17.50 31.78
N PRO A 70 -24.09 -17.88 31.87
CA PRO A 70 -22.93 -17.15 31.35
C PRO A 70 -22.78 -17.12 29.81
N PHE A 71 -23.81 -17.53 29.08
CA PHE A 71 -23.77 -17.54 27.61
C PHE A 71 -24.60 -16.37 27.08
N ASP A 72 -23.88 -15.33 26.65
CA ASP A 72 -24.40 -14.13 26.01
C ASP A 72 -25.29 -14.44 24.80
N ARG A 73 -26.10 -13.42 24.43
CA ARG A 73 -26.95 -13.34 23.24
C ARG A 73 -26.35 -14.07 22.03
N LEU A 74 -27.00 -15.15 21.59
CA LEU A 74 -26.69 -15.80 20.32
C LEU A 74 -26.79 -14.77 19.19
N LEU A 75 -25.72 -14.64 18.42
CA LEU A 75 -25.64 -13.71 17.29
C LEU A 75 -26.48 -14.24 16.11
N PRO A 76 -27.04 -13.34 15.26
CA PRO A 76 -27.83 -13.78 14.11
C PRO A 76 -26.97 -14.63 13.15
N PRO A 77 -27.56 -15.62 12.45
CA PRO A 77 -26.81 -16.44 11.50
C PRO A 77 -26.21 -15.57 10.39
N HIS A 78 -24.95 -15.86 10.03
CA HIS A 78 -24.21 -15.20 8.95
C HIS A 78 -24.30 -15.99 7.63
N ALA A 79 -23.86 -15.40 6.51
CA ALA A 79 -24.01 -16.00 5.19
C ALA A 79 -23.35 -17.39 5.06
N TYR A 80 -22.27 -17.61 5.80
CA TYR A 80 -21.47 -18.84 5.77
C TYR A 80 -21.79 -19.83 6.89
N THR A 81 -22.91 -19.66 7.60
CA THR A 81 -23.29 -20.52 8.74
C THR A 81 -23.34 -22.00 8.33
N ASN A 82 -23.72 -22.30 7.08
CA ASN A 82 -23.77 -23.67 6.57
C ASN A 82 -22.38 -24.28 6.34
N LEU A 83 -21.37 -23.46 6.05
CA LEU A 83 -20.01 -23.90 5.76
C LEU A 83 -19.18 -24.04 7.05
N PHE A 84 -19.22 -23.02 7.90
CA PHE A 84 -18.33 -22.93 9.06
C PHE A 84 -19.05 -23.09 10.40
N GLY A 85 -20.39 -23.08 10.44
CA GLY A 85 -21.14 -23.01 11.71
C GLY A 85 -20.97 -21.67 12.43
N ASP A 86 -21.43 -21.58 13.68
CA ASP A 86 -21.41 -20.34 14.47
C ASP A 86 -20.05 -20.15 15.20
N PRO A 87 -19.31 -19.05 14.92
CA PRO A 87 -18.02 -18.74 15.54
C PRO A 87 -18.00 -18.66 17.06
N ALA A 88 -19.14 -18.41 17.71
CA ALA A 88 -19.21 -18.34 19.16
C ALA A 88 -18.77 -19.67 19.83
N PHE A 89 -18.91 -20.79 19.11
CA PHE A 89 -18.61 -22.13 19.62
C PHE A 89 -17.24 -22.68 19.22
N TYR A 90 -16.44 -21.93 18.48
CA TYR A 90 -15.12 -22.40 18.06
C TYR A 90 -14.18 -22.54 19.26
N SER A 91 -13.38 -23.61 19.27
CA SER A 91 -12.13 -23.67 20.04
C SER A 91 -11.10 -22.69 19.46
N ASN A 92 -10.06 -22.32 20.22
CA ASN A 92 -9.05 -21.36 19.77
C ASN A 92 -8.40 -21.81 18.43
N HIS A 93 -8.07 -23.10 18.31
CA HIS A 93 -7.53 -23.67 17.07
C HIS A 93 -8.54 -23.62 15.91
N GLU A 94 -9.82 -23.88 16.17
CA GLU A 94 -10.88 -23.77 15.15
C GLU A 94 -11.08 -22.33 14.69
N VAL A 95 -10.94 -21.33 15.57
CA VAL A 95 -10.98 -19.92 15.19
C VAL A 95 -9.86 -19.63 14.20
N THR A 96 -8.60 -19.91 14.57
CA THR A 96 -7.44 -19.64 13.72
C THR A 96 -7.53 -20.31 12.36
N ARG A 97 -7.87 -21.61 12.34
CA ARG A 97 -8.01 -22.37 11.09
C ARG A 97 -9.13 -21.83 10.23
N THR A 98 -10.29 -21.54 10.82
CA THR A 98 -11.45 -21.04 10.09
C THR A 98 -11.20 -19.65 9.52
N CYS A 99 -10.54 -18.77 10.28
CA CYS A 99 -10.10 -17.46 9.81
C CYS A 99 -9.20 -17.59 8.58
N ALA A 100 -8.16 -18.42 8.64
CA ALA A 100 -7.22 -18.61 7.54
C ALA A 100 -7.91 -19.14 6.28
N VAL A 101 -8.74 -20.19 6.41
CA VAL A 101 -9.47 -20.77 5.28
C VAL A 101 -10.49 -19.79 4.70
N ALA A 102 -11.23 -19.06 5.55
CA ALA A 102 -12.21 -18.09 5.08
C ALA A 102 -11.55 -16.91 4.34
N ALA A 103 -10.38 -16.47 4.82
CA ALA A 103 -9.58 -15.45 4.15
C ALA A 103 -9.02 -15.93 2.81
N GLU A 104 -8.48 -17.16 2.75
CA GLU A 104 -8.00 -17.78 1.51
C GLU A 104 -9.13 -17.92 0.47
N MET A 105 -10.35 -18.23 0.92
CA MET A 105 -11.54 -18.28 0.09
C MET A 105 -12.08 -16.88 -0.31
N GLY A 106 -11.46 -15.79 0.15
CA GLY A 106 -11.88 -14.43 -0.17
C GLY A 106 -13.27 -14.06 0.36
N LEU A 107 -13.71 -14.70 1.46
CA LEU A 107 -15.04 -14.49 2.02
C LEU A 107 -15.13 -13.12 2.70
N SER A 108 -16.09 -12.30 2.30
CA SER A 108 -16.19 -10.89 2.73
C SER A 108 -17.46 -10.53 3.51
N ASP A 109 -18.29 -11.51 3.88
CA ASP A 109 -19.49 -11.26 4.69
C ASP A 109 -19.15 -10.60 6.03
N ARG A 110 -19.62 -9.37 6.20
CA ARG A 110 -19.36 -8.55 7.38
C ARG A 110 -19.89 -9.21 8.66
N SER A 111 -21.01 -9.93 8.58
CA SER A 111 -21.63 -10.55 9.75
C SER A 111 -20.78 -11.71 10.29
N PHE A 112 -20.21 -12.52 9.41
CA PHE A 112 -19.27 -13.58 9.77
C PHE A 112 -18.03 -13.03 10.49
N TRP A 113 -17.34 -12.06 9.88
CA TRP A 113 -16.12 -11.50 10.45
C TRP A 113 -16.35 -10.73 11.74
N TRP A 114 -17.54 -10.14 11.91
CA TRP A 114 -17.94 -9.55 13.20
C TRP A 114 -18.08 -10.60 14.31
N GLN A 115 -18.65 -11.77 14.01
CA GLN A 115 -18.75 -12.86 15.00
C GLN A 115 -17.38 -13.42 15.36
N ILE A 116 -16.47 -13.52 14.38
CA ILE A 116 -15.07 -13.86 14.60
C ILE A 116 -14.39 -12.82 15.50
N ALA A 117 -14.57 -11.52 15.22
CA ALA A 117 -14.03 -10.44 16.04
C ALA A 117 -14.54 -10.51 17.49
N GLU A 118 -15.84 -10.74 17.70
CA GLU A 118 -16.42 -10.94 19.04
C GLU A 118 -15.83 -12.16 19.75
N LYS A 119 -15.59 -13.26 19.03
CA LYS A 119 -14.92 -14.43 19.59
C LYS A 119 -13.49 -14.10 20.01
N LEU A 120 -12.73 -13.41 19.16
CA LEU A 120 -11.36 -13.00 19.45
C LEU A 120 -11.27 -12.08 20.68
N ARG A 121 -12.22 -11.14 20.86
CA ARG A 121 -12.29 -10.31 22.09
C ARG A 121 -12.29 -11.15 23.36
N LYS A 122 -12.94 -12.31 23.33
CA LYS A 122 -13.14 -13.20 24.50
C LYS A 122 -12.00 -14.19 24.74
N VAL A 123 -11.17 -14.47 23.72
CA VAL A 123 -10.13 -15.52 23.82
C VAL A 123 -8.71 -14.99 23.63
N ARG A 124 -8.53 -13.68 23.37
CA ARG A 124 -7.21 -13.08 23.07
C ARG A 124 -6.15 -13.33 24.14
N ASP A 125 -6.54 -13.40 25.40
CA ASP A 125 -5.69 -13.53 26.59
C ASP A 125 -5.22 -14.98 26.85
N VAL A 126 -5.89 -15.94 26.21
CA VAL A 126 -5.58 -17.38 26.34
C VAL A 126 -5.11 -18.01 25.03
N MET A 127 -5.06 -17.25 23.95
CA MET A 127 -4.62 -17.72 22.64
C MET A 127 -3.11 -17.52 22.48
N ASN A 128 -2.44 -18.45 21.78
CA ASN A 128 -1.04 -18.27 21.43
C ASN A 128 -0.89 -17.01 20.56
N ILE A 129 0.13 -16.19 20.83
CA ILE A 129 0.36 -14.92 20.14
C ILE A 129 0.53 -15.08 18.62
N SER A 130 1.16 -16.16 18.15
CA SER A 130 1.27 -16.47 16.72
C SER A 130 -0.09 -16.82 16.09
N ASP A 131 -0.96 -17.51 16.82
CA ASP A 131 -2.32 -17.81 16.36
C ASP A 131 -3.18 -16.54 16.33
N LEU A 132 -2.98 -15.64 17.30
CA LEU A 132 -3.63 -14.33 17.33
C LEU A 132 -3.23 -13.48 16.13
N LEU A 133 -1.93 -13.48 15.79
CA LEU A 133 -1.43 -12.81 14.59
C LEU A 133 -2.03 -13.39 13.31
N ARG A 134 -2.12 -14.71 13.16
CA ARG A 134 -2.77 -15.33 11.98
C ARG A 134 -4.24 -14.95 11.83
N CYS A 135 -4.96 -14.84 12.94
CA CYS A 135 -6.34 -14.33 12.92
C CYS A 135 -6.37 -12.87 12.47
N LEU A 136 -5.43 -12.06 12.95
CA LEU A 136 -5.30 -10.65 12.57
C LEU A 136 -5.00 -10.48 11.07
N GLU A 137 -4.05 -11.26 10.55
CA GLU A 137 -3.71 -11.31 9.14
C GLU A 137 -4.93 -11.69 8.28
N SER A 138 -5.71 -12.66 8.75
CA SER A 138 -6.95 -13.08 8.07
C SER A 138 -7.99 -11.95 8.03
N LEU A 139 -8.16 -11.20 9.12
CA LEU A 139 -9.04 -10.02 9.14
C LEU A 139 -8.52 -8.90 8.23
N ALA A 140 -7.20 -8.67 8.23
CA ALA A 140 -6.57 -7.65 7.41
C ALA A 140 -6.64 -7.98 5.91
N SER A 141 -6.51 -9.26 5.53
CA SER A 141 -6.55 -9.70 4.13
C SER A 141 -7.95 -9.57 3.51
N VAL A 142 -9.01 -9.79 4.28
CA VAL A 142 -10.41 -9.55 3.85
C VAL A 142 -10.90 -8.11 4.09
N LYS A 143 -10.00 -7.22 4.54
CA LYS A 143 -10.29 -5.79 4.81
C LYS A 143 -11.39 -5.59 5.85
N TYR A 144 -11.50 -6.51 6.80
CA TYR A 144 -12.36 -6.34 7.96
C TYR A 144 -11.60 -5.54 9.02
N PHE A 145 -11.87 -4.24 9.07
CA PHE A 145 -11.18 -3.31 9.94
C PHE A 145 -12.02 -2.96 11.18
N ASP A 146 -11.62 -3.53 12.32
CA ASP A 146 -12.19 -3.25 13.64
C ASP A 146 -11.15 -2.59 14.53
N THR A 147 -11.16 -1.26 14.57
CA THR A 147 -10.14 -0.46 15.28
C THR A 147 -10.12 -0.74 16.77
N ASP A 148 -11.27 -1.06 17.37
CA ASP A 148 -11.38 -1.31 18.80
C ASP A 148 -10.81 -2.68 19.15
N LEU A 149 -11.03 -3.68 18.29
CA LEU A 149 -10.36 -4.98 18.42
C LEU A 149 -8.84 -4.84 18.33
N MET A 150 -8.33 -4.10 17.33
CA MET A 150 -6.88 -3.88 17.17
C MET A 150 -6.27 -3.24 18.43
N ARG A 151 -6.88 -2.14 18.92
CA ARG A 151 -6.43 -1.46 20.16
C ARG A 151 -6.43 -2.39 21.37
N LEU A 152 -7.43 -3.25 21.46
CA LEU A 152 -7.57 -4.21 22.56
C LEU A 152 -6.50 -5.29 22.51
N MET A 153 -6.17 -5.79 21.31
CA MET A 153 -5.11 -6.78 21.10
C MET A 153 -3.70 -6.20 21.24
N THR A 154 -3.54 -4.88 21.10
CA THR A 154 -2.23 -4.21 21.21
C THR A 154 -1.50 -4.57 22.49
N ARG A 155 -2.21 -4.67 23.61
CA ARG A 155 -1.62 -5.07 24.89
C ARG A 155 -1.05 -6.48 24.84
N GLU A 156 -1.81 -7.45 24.33
CA GLU A 156 -1.38 -8.85 24.27
C GLU A 156 -0.11 -9.00 23.40
N PHE A 157 -0.03 -8.25 22.29
CA PHE A 157 1.17 -8.21 21.45
C PHE A 157 2.36 -7.51 22.11
N ILE A 158 2.15 -6.48 22.91
CA ILE A 158 3.24 -5.83 23.66
C ILE A 158 3.82 -6.80 24.69
N ASP A 159 2.95 -7.45 25.46
CA ASP A 159 3.34 -8.34 26.56
C ASP A 159 4.11 -9.58 26.05
N ASP A 160 3.79 -10.07 24.85
CA ASP A 160 4.38 -11.28 24.24
C ASP A 160 5.23 -11.01 22.98
N MET A 161 5.67 -9.77 22.76
CA MET A 161 6.38 -9.37 21.52
C MET A 161 7.67 -10.20 21.27
N GLU A 162 8.41 -10.55 22.32
CA GLU A 162 9.66 -11.31 22.23
C GLU A 162 9.45 -12.77 21.78
N LYS A 163 8.22 -13.28 21.83
CA LYS A 163 7.88 -14.63 21.35
C LYS A 163 7.67 -14.68 19.84
N LEU A 164 7.51 -13.52 19.18
CA LEU A 164 7.30 -13.43 17.75
C LEU A 164 8.64 -13.46 17.02
N SER A 165 8.69 -14.25 15.94
CA SER A 165 9.80 -14.22 15.00
C SER A 165 9.85 -12.90 14.22
N LEU A 166 11.00 -12.59 13.62
CA LEU A 166 11.18 -11.36 12.82
C LEU A 166 10.13 -11.21 11.68
N PRO A 167 9.77 -12.27 10.92
CA PRO A 167 8.67 -12.19 9.95
C PRO A 167 7.30 -11.93 10.58
N GLU A 168 7.02 -12.51 11.74
CA GLU A 168 5.76 -12.29 12.46
C GLU A 168 5.67 -10.85 12.98
N ILE A 169 6.78 -10.26 13.45
CA ILE A 169 6.83 -8.84 13.80
C ILE A 169 6.52 -7.99 12.56
N ALA A 170 7.14 -8.27 11.42
CA ALA A 170 6.87 -7.53 10.18
C ALA A 170 5.37 -7.61 9.78
N GLN A 171 4.78 -8.81 9.82
CA GLN A 171 3.37 -9.05 9.54
C GLN A 171 2.43 -8.32 10.52
N LEU A 172 2.77 -8.33 11.82
CA LEU A 172 2.03 -7.62 12.84
C LEU A 172 1.99 -6.13 12.52
N LEU A 173 3.17 -5.54 12.26
CA LEU A 173 3.27 -4.12 11.98
C LEU A 173 2.50 -3.75 10.70
N GLU A 174 2.60 -4.59 9.69
CA GLU A 174 1.81 -4.48 8.47
C GLU A 174 0.30 -4.49 8.73
N CYS A 175 -0.20 -5.41 9.56
CA CYS A 175 -1.63 -5.46 9.91
C CYS A 175 -2.08 -4.13 10.53
N TYR A 176 -1.31 -3.59 11.49
CA TYR A 176 -1.62 -2.32 12.15
C TYR A 176 -1.56 -1.13 11.20
N ALA A 177 -0.59 -1.12 10.28
CA ALA A 177 -0.50 -0.10 9.24
C ALA A 177 -1.70 -0.16 8.28
N ARG A 178 -2.18 -1.36 7.89
CA ARG A 178 -3.39 -1.52 7.04
C ARG A 178 -4.65 -0.98 7.71
N VAL A 179 -4.82 -1.23 9.01
CA VAL A 179 -5.99 -0.73 9.77
C VAL A 179 -5.83 0.74 10.19
N ASN A 180 -4.67 1.35 9.93
CA ASN A 180 -4.31 2.70 10.37
C ASN A 180 -4.49 2.88 11.89
N VAL A 181 -4.06 1.88 12.66
CA VAL A 181 -4.05 1.91 14.13
C VAL A 181 -2.62 2.10 14.59
N TYR A 182 -2.38 3.19 15.31
CA TYR A 182 -1.06 3.51 15.83
C TYR A 182 -1.04 3.40 17.36
N SER A 183 -0.01 2.73 17.87
CA SER A 183 0.30 2.65 19.30
C SER A 183 1.81 2.83 19.47
N VAL A 184 2.21 3.87 20.21
CA VAL A 184 3.63 4.20 20.46
C VAL A 184 4.33 3.04 21.16
N ASP A 185 3.68 2.44 22.16
CA ASP A 185 4.25 1.37 22.96
C ASP A 185 4.43 0.08 22.15
N MET A 186 3.49 -0.23 21.26
CA MET A 186 3.60 -1.35 20.34
C MET A 186 4.75 -1.16 19.36
N VAL A 187 4.87 0.03 18.76
CA VAL A 187 5.95 0.32 17.82
C VAL A 187 7.31 0.26 18.53
N ARG A 188 7.40 0.74 19.78
CA ARG A 188 8.62 0.64 20.59
C ARG A 188 8.95 -0.82 20.94
N ALA A 189 7.97 -1.60 21.39
CA ALA A 189 8.17 -3.01 21.72
C ALA A 189 8.62 -3.82 20.49
N ALA A 190 7.91 -3.66 19.37
CA ALA A 190 8.25 -4.29 18.10
C ALA A 190 9.64 -3.85 17.60
N GLY A 191 9.94 -2.56 17.72
CA GLY A 191 11.24 -1.99 17.35
C GLY A 191 12.38 -2.58 18.16
N ASN A 192 12.22 -2.71 19.48
CA ASN A 192 13.22 -3.32 20.36
C ASN A 192 13.43 -4.80 20.04
N ALA A 193 12.34 -5.57 19.91
CA ALA A 193 12.41 -6.99 19.57
C ALA A 193 13.07 -7.20 18.20
N ALA A 194 12.62 -6.48 17.17
CA ALA A 194 13.19 -6.56 15.81
C ALA A 194 14.68 -6.19 15.81
N THR A 195 15.09 -5.15 16.55
CA THR A 195 16.50 -4.76 16.67
C THR A 195 17.32 -5.88 17.32
N GLY A 196 16.81 -6.52 18.37
CA GLY A 196 17.46 -7.67 19.02
C GLY A 196 17.67 -8.86 18.09
N HIS A 197 16.63 -9.24 17.33
CA HIS A 197 16.74 -10.30 16.31
C HIS A 197 17.75 -9.95 15.23
N LEU A 198 17.66 -8.74 14.66
CA LEU A 198 18.55 -8.29 13.58
C LEU A 198 20.01 -8.22 14.03
N LEU A 199 20.30 -7.69 15.23
CA LEU A 199 21.65 -7.65 15.78
C LEU A 199 22.23 -9.06 16.01
N THR A 200 21.39 -10.02 16.39
CA THR A 200 21.82 -11.42 16.53
C THR A 200 22.24 -11.98 15.16
N HIS A 201 21.45 -11.75 14.11
CA HIS A 201 21.81 -12.15 12.75
C HIS A 201 23.06 -11.43 12.23
N VAL A 202 23.21 -10.12 12.50
CA VAL A 202 24.42 -9.36 12.12
C VAL A 202 25.66 -9.95 12.80
N ARG A 203 25.60 -10.26 14.10
CA ARG A 203 26.73 -10.87 14.83
C ARG A 203 27.12 -12.23 14.24
N SER A 204 26.14 -13.10 13.99
CA SER A 204 26.38 -14.40 13.35
C SER A 204 26.96 -14.24 11.94
N ALA A 205 26.46 -13.27 11.16
CA ALA A 205 26.94 -12.98 9.83
C ALA A 205 28.40 -12.47 9.83
N VAL A 206 28.77 -11.60 10.78
CA VAL A 206 30.14 -11.09 10.91
C VAL A 206 31.10 -12.20 11.35
N GLN A 207 30.68 -13.09 12.26
CA GLN A 207 31.49 -14.24 12.67
C GLN A 207 31.74 -15.22 11.51
N ALA A 208 30.75 -15.44 10.64
CA ALA A 208 30.90 -16.28 9.46
C ALA A 208 31.89 -15.73 8.42
N ASP A 209 32.08 -14.41 8.36
CA ASP A 209 33.01 -13.74 7.44
C ASP A 209 34.46 -13.66 7.99
N GLY A 210 34.68 -14.00 9.27
CA GLY A 210 35.99 -14.02 9.91
C GLY A 210 36.82 -15.27 9.62
N PRO A 211 38.13 -15.31 10.00
CA PRO A 211 38.93 -16.52 9.90
C PRO A 211 38.28 -17.63 10.75
N GLN A 212 37.85 -18.70 10.08
CA GLN A 212 37.14 -19.82 10.71
C GLN A 212 38.05 -20.56 11.70
N ASP A 213 37.91 -20.26 12.99
CA ASP A 213 38.28 -21.22 14.03
C ASP A 213 37.19 -22.29 14.07
N ALA A 214 37.53 -23.45 13.51
CA ALA A 214 36.65 -24.60 13.32
C ALA A 214 36.25 -25.25 14.66
N SER A 215 35.36 -24.63 15.45
CA SER A 215 34.67 -25.33 16.54
C SER A 215 33.55 -24.53 17.20
N MET A 216 32.39 -24.40 16.56
CA MET A 216 31.12 -24.27 17.29
C MET A 216 29.95 -24.82 16.47
N PRO A 217 29.37 -25.99 16.82
CA PRO A 217 28.05 -26.39 16.35
C PRO A 217 27.02 -25.79 17.31
N GLY A 218 26.41 -24.68 16.93
CA GLY A 218 25.22 -24.14 17.57
C GLY A 218 24.13 -23.95 16.54
N ASP A 219 22.89 -24.29 16.90
CA ASP A 219 21.65 -24.04 16.14
C ASP A 219 21.44 -22.53 15.94
N VAL A 220 22.29 -21.90 15.12
CA VAL A 220 22.08 -20.54 14.66
C VAL A 220 21.08 -20.65 13.51
N GLU A 221 19.87 -20.12 13.73
CA GLU A 221 18.87 -19.94 12.68
C GLU A 221 19.53 -19.39 11.42
N ASP A 222 19.52 -20.22 10.37
CA ASP A 222 20.20 -19.94 9.12
C ASP A 222 19.61 -18.64 8.54
N PRO A 223 20.42 -17.65 8.14
CA PRO A 223 19.92 -16.44 7.47
C PRO A 223 19.09 -16.73 6.20
N SER A 224 19.03 -17.98 5.73
CA SER A 224 18.07 -18.48 4.72
C SER A 224 16.61 -18.61 5.21
N GLN A 225 16.35 -18.48 6.51
CA GLN A 225 15.08 -18.86 7.14
C GLN A 225 13.94 -17.84 6.98
N TRP A 226 14.24 -16.58 6.67
CA TRP A 226 13.25 -15.51 6.60
C TRP A 226 13.18 -14.89 5.19
N ARG A 227 11.96 -14.56 4.76
CA ARG A 227 11.74 -14.14 3.38
C ARG A 227 12.35 -12.76 3.09
N PRO A 228 12.95 -12.54 1.90
CA PRO A 228 13.55 -11.27 1.46
C PRO A 228 12.70 -10.02 1.72
N GLU A 229 11.38 -10.13 1.63
CA GLU A 229 10.44 -9.01 1.74
C GLU A 229 10.35 -8.47 3.18
N THR A 230 10.72 -9.28 4.18
CA THR A 230 10.61 -8.95 5.60
C THR A 230 11.34 -7.66 5.95
N LEU A 231 12.57 -7.48 5.45
CA LEU A 231 13.34 -6.25 5.67
C LEU A 231 12.64 -5.03 5.10
N GLY A 232 12.06 -5.16 3.91
CA GLY A 232 11.31 -4.10 3.23
C GLY A 232 10.07 -3.67 4.01
N ILE A 233 9.33 -4.64 4.56
CA ILE A 233 8.14 -4.39 5.38
C ILE A 233 8.52 -3.67 6.67
N LEU A 234 9.54 -4.16 7.38
CA LEU A 234 10.00 -3.56 8.64
C LEU A 234 10.41 -2.11 8.45
N VAL A 235 11.30 -1.84 7.48
CA VAL A 235 11.78 -0.47 7.24
C VAL A 235 10.64 0.47 6.83
N LYS A 236 9.70 0.00 5.99
CA LYS A 236 8.53 0.80 5.57
C LYS A 236 7.64 1.13 6.77
N CYS A 237 7.28 0.13 7.58
CA CYS A 237 6.36 0.32 8.70
C CYS A 237 6.98 1.24 9.77
N PHE A 238 8.21 0.96 10.21
CA PHE A 238 8.88 1.78 11.22
C PHE A 238 9.08 3.23 10.76
N ARG A 239 9.46 3.43 9.49
CA ARG A 239 9.59 4.76 8.91
C ARG A 239 8.25 5.50 8.87
N SER A 240 7.17 4.84 8.45
CA SER A 240 5.83 5.44 8.35
C SER A 240 5.29 5.91 9.70
N TRP A 241 5.72 5.27 10.77
CA TRP A 241 5.41 5.63 12.15
C TRP A 241 6.44 6.57 12.79
N GLY A 242 7.50 6.91 12.08
CA GLY A 242 8.58 7.77 12.56
C GLY A 242 9.35 7.17 13.73
N TYR A 243 9.43 5.83 13.80
CA TYR A 243 10.25 5.15 14.79
C TYR A 243 11.73 5.37 14.47
N LYS A 244 12.50 5.77 15.49
CA LYS A 244 13.90 6.10 15.36
C LYS A 244 14.71 5.14 16.21
N ASN A 245 15.50 4.31 15.56
CA ASN A 245 16.46 3.44 16.20
C ASN A 245 17.60 3.19 15.23
N ARG A 246 18.77 3.78 15.52
CA ARG A 246 19.95 3.69 14.66
C ARG A 246 20.35 2.24 14.37
N ASP A 247 20.38 1.41 15.41
CA ASP A 247 20.84 0.02 15.31
C ASP A 247 19.90 -0.82 14.47
N LEU A 248 18.60 -0.56 14.54
CA LEU A 248 17.60 -1.16 13.66
C LEU A 248 17.93 -0.88 12.19
N TYR A 249 18.02 0.40 11.80
CA TYR A 249 18.20 0.78 10.40
C TYR A 249 19.58 0.39 9.85
N LEU A 250 20.63 0.47 10.67
CA LEU A 250 21.97 -0.02 10.29
C LEU A 250 21.99 -1.54 10.11
N SER A 251 21.31 -2.29 10.98
CA SER A 251 21.23 -3.76 10.84
C SER A 251 20.45 -4.16 9.59
N ILE A 252 19.35 -3.48 9.29
CA ILE A 252 18.60 -3.67 8.04
C ILE A 252 19.50 -3.36 6.84
N ALA A 253 20.21 -2.23 6.84
CA ALA A 253 21.12 -1.86 5.76
C ALA A 253 22.24 -2.90 5.56
N TYR A 254 22.90 -3.34 6.64
CA TYR A 254 23.96 -4.34 6.58
C TYR A 254 23.47 -5.67 6.00
N LEU A 255 22.36 -6.20 6.52
CA LEU A 255 21.81 -7.46 6.03
C LEU A 255 21.35 -7.36 4.57
N THR A 256 20.81 -6.21 4.18
CA THR A 256 20.45 -5.91 2.79
C THR A 256 21.66 -5.93 1.87
N ILE A 257 22.77 -5.31 2.30
CA ILE A 257 24.03 -5.31 1.54
C ILE A 257 24.53 -6.75 1.36
N LYS A 258 24.54 -7.54 2.45
CA LYS A 258 25.01 -8.92 2.43
C LYS A 258 24.13 -9.83 1.56
N GLN A 259 22.82 -9.62 1.58
CA GLN A 259 21.84 -10.46 0.89
C GLN A 259 21.42 -9.89 -0.49
N TRP A 260 22.02 -8.79 -0.96
CA TRP A 260 21.53 -8.05 -2.14
C TRP A 260 21.29 -8.92 -3.36
N ARG A 261 22.16 -9.89 -3.63
CA ARG A 261 22.04 -10.78 -4.80
C ARG A 261 20.85 -11.74 -4.71
N HIS A 262 20.39 -12.04 -3.50
CA HIS A 262 19.27 -12.93 -3.23
C HIS A 262 17.92 -12.19 -3.14
N LEU A 263 17.94 -10.86 -3.03
CA LEU A 263 16.73 -10.05 -3.02
C LEU A 263 16.19 -9.91 -4.45
N ASP A 264 14.87 -10.06 -4.58
CA ASP A 264 14.17 -9.74 -5.81
C ASP A 264 14.09 -8.22 -6.05
N LEU A 265 13.59 -7.83 -7.23
CA LEU A 265 13.49 -6.43 -7.62
C LEU A 265 12.64 -5.60 -6.63
N ASN A 266 11.51 -6.15 -6.19
CA ASN A 266 10.56 -5.43 -5.34
C ASN A 266 11.10 -5.25 -3.92
N SER A 267 11.76 -6.26 -3.35
CA SER A 267 12.42 -6.19 -2.04
C SER A 267 13.59 -5.21 -2.07
N LYS A 268 14.41 -5.23 -3.14
CA LYS A 268 15.47 -4.23 -3.36
C LYS A 268 14.91 -2.81 -3.35
N CYS A 269 13.83 -2.58 -4.10
CA CYS A 269 13.20 -1.27 -4.16
C CYS A 269 12.59 -0.88 -2.81
N ALA A 270 11.86 -1.78 -2.17
CA ALA A 270 11.15 -1.53 -0.92
C ALA A 270 12.13 -1.17 0.20
N VAL A 271 13.26 -1.89 0.31
CA VAL A 271 14.27 -1.57 1.31
C VAL A 271 14.95 -0.24 0.99
N PHE A 272 15.48 -0.08 -0.23
CA PHE A 272 16.24 1.11 -0.58
C PHE A 272 15.39 2.39 -0.48
N ALA A 273 14.16 2.39 -0.99
CA ALA A 273 13.27 3.55 -0.95
C ALA A 273 13.01 4.08 0.47
N ASN A 274 13.01 3.17 1.45
CA ASN A 274 12.63 3.45 2.83
C ASN A 274 13.81 3.58 3.80
N LEU A 275 15.05 3.27 3.41
CA LEU A 275 16.24 3.59 4.21
C LEU A 275 16.62 5.06 4.05
N ASP A 276 16.52 5.86 5.13
CA ASP A 276 17.06 7.23 5.17
C ASP A 276 18.45 7.23 5.81
N PRO A 277 19.46 7.89 5.22
CA PRO A 277 20.71 8.15 5.91
C PRO A 277 20.53 8.90 7.23
N ARG A 278 19.48 9.73 7.33
CA ARG A 278 19.14 10.46 8.57
C ARG A 278 18.76 9.53 9.72
N ASP A 279 18.28 8.33 9.44
CA ASP A 279 17.88 7.36 10.45
C ASP A 279 19.07 6.54 10.98
N PHE A 280 20.26 6.71 10.39
CA PHE A 280 21.53 6.14 10.87
C PHE A 280 22.20 6.98 11.97
N HIS A 281 21.65 8.15 12.28
CA HIS A 281 22.17 9.00 13.35
C HIS A 281 21.50 8.66 14.69
N PRO A 282 22.24 8.74 15.81
CA PRO A 282 21.67 8.55 17.14
C PRO A 282 20.61 9.63 17.42
N GLU A 283 19.62 9.30 18.25
CA GLU A 283 18.63 10.28 18.68
C GLU A 283 19.32 11.42 19.44
N GLY A 284 19.04 12.67 19.02
CA GLY A 284 19.61 13.86 19.63
C GLY A 284 19.22 13.94 21.12
N GLY A 285 20.22 13.91 22.00
CA GLY A 285 20.03 13.89 23.46
C GLY A 285 20.99 12.96 24.21
N THR A 286 21.70 12.09 23.51
CA THR A 286 22.85 11.37 24.08
C THR A 286 24.10 12.24 23.91
N ASP A 287 24.75 12.60 25.02
CA ASP A 287 26.03 13.32 25.06
C ASP A 287 27.12 12.49 24.36
N THR A 288 27.14 12.56 23.04
CA THR A 288 28.12 11.90 22.20
C THR A 288 29.33 12.80 22.09
N SER A 289 30.49 12.30 22.55
CA SER A 289 31.75 13.03 22.42
C SER A 289 32.04 13.38 20.95
N ALA A 290 32.79 14.46 20.69
CA ALA A 290 33.12 14.90 19.34
C ALA A 290 33.80 13.81 18.48
N VAL A 291 34.61 12.93 19.09
CA VAL A 291 35.24 11.78 18.42
C VAL A 291 34.22 10.72 18.02
N SER A 292 33.15 10.55 18.81
CA SER A 292 32.03 9.66 18.49
C SER A 292 31.14 10.20 17.38
N MET A 293 31.09 11.52 17.14
CA MET A 293 30.27 12.09 16.07
C MET A 293 30.90 11.87 14.69
N VAL A 294 32.23 12.02 14.58
CA VAL A 294 32.97 11.78 13.34
C VAL A 294 32.78 10.33 12.86
N THR A 295 32.88 9.37 13.77
CA THR A 295 32.69 7.94 13.43
C THR A 295 31.25 7.61 13.04
N VAL A 296 30.25 8.29 13.61
CA VAL A 296 28.84 8.12 13.24
C VAL A 296 28.58 8.63 11.83
N GLU A 297 29.09 9.81 11.48
CA GLU A 297 28.95 10.39 10.14
C GLU A 297 29.66 9.53 9.09
N GLU A 298 30.86 9.03 9.40
CA GLU A 298 31.59 8.11 8.53
C GLU A 298 30.83 6.80 8.27
N ILE A 299 30.27 6.17 9.32
CA ILE A 299 29.47 4.94 9.18
C ILE A 299 28.22 5.20 8.33
N SER A 300 27.50 6.30 8.60
CA SER A 300 26.31 6.69 7.84
C SER A 300 26.64 6.91 6.37
N ARG A 301 27.74 7.62 6.09
CA ARG A 301 28.23 7.90 4.74
C ARG A 301 28.65 6.62 4.01
N GLU A 302 29.49 5.78 4.60
CA GLU A 302 29.97 4.54 3.95
C GLU A 302 28.83 3.54 3.72
N THR A 303 27.89 3.44 4.66
CA THR A 303 26.70 2.59 4.51
C THR A 303 25.84 3.09 3.35
N THR A 304 25.61 4.40 3.27
CA THR A 304 24.85 5.03 2.17
C THR A 304 25.53 4.79 0.83
N LEU A 305 26.85 4.99 0.73
CA LEU A 305 27.63 4.73 -0.47
C LEU A 305 27.59 3.26 -0.88
N SER A 306 27.69 2.35 0.08
CA SER A 306 27.59 0.91 -0.18
C SER A 306 26.23 0.55 -0.77
N LEU A 307 25.14 1.10 -0.23
CA LEU A 307 23.80 0.92 -0.79
C LEU A 307 23.68 1.51 -2.21
N VAL A 308 24.27 2.69 -2.46
CA VAL A 308 24.26 3.31 -3.80
C VAL A 308 25.06 2.48 -4.81
N ARG A 309 26.23 1.95 -4.43
CA ARG A 309 27.04 1.06 -5.29
C ARG A 309 26.27 -0.18 -5.71
N LEU A 310 25.46 -0.75 -4.81
CA LEU A 310 24.62 -1.91 -5.13
C LEU A 310 23.52 -1.64 -6.16
N LEU A 311 23.11 -0.37 -6.32
CA LEU A 311 22.19 0.01 -7.39
C LEU A 311 22.84 -0.06 -8.78
N SER A 312 24.17 -0.06 -8.87
CA SER A 312 24.86 -0.31 -10.14
C SER A 312 24.71 -1.77 -10.59
N ASP A 313 24.48 -2.71 -9.66
CA ASP A 313 24.25 -4.13 -9.92
C ASP A 313 22.75 -4.49 -9.84
N PHE A 314 21.86 -3.55 -10.14
CA PHE A 314 20.43 -3.83 -10.14
C PHE A 314 20.11 -4.88 -11.22
N SER A 315 19.34 -5.93 -10.90
CA SER A 315 18.95 -6.96 -11.89
C SER A 315 17.97 -6.39 -12.92
N ASP A 316 18.07 -6.85 -14.18
CA ASP A 316 17.16 -6.47 -15.29
C ASP A 316 15.83 -7.26 -15.28
N GLU A 317 15.74 -8.29 -14.45
CA GLU A 317 14.62 -9.21 -14.49
C GLU A 317 13.40 -8.66 -13.74
N PHE A 318 12.52 -7.99 -14.48
CA PHE A 318 11.14 -7.75 -14.04
C PHE A 318 10.34 -9.05 -14.15
N HIS A 319 9.92 -9.60 -13.02
CA HIS A 319 9.03 -10.75 -12.92
C HIS A 319 7.68 -10.34 -12.34
N VAL A 320 6.60 -10.87 -12.91
CA VAL A 320 5.25 -10.68 -12.35
C VAL A 320 5.16 -11.49 -11.07
N GLN A 321 5.05 -10.80 -9.94
CA GLN A 321 4.96 -11.40 -8.61
C GLN A 321 3.54 -11.29 -8.05
N LYS A 322 3.19 -12.19 -7.13
CA LYS A 322 1.88 -12.14 -6.48
C LYS A 322 1.80 -10.91 -5.58
N LEU A 323 0.83 -10.04 -5.86
CA LEU A 323 0.49 -8.93 -4.98
C LEU A 323 -0.23 -9.46 -3.74
N GLY A 324 0.27 -9.15 -2.55
CA GLY A 324 -0.27 -9.62 -1.27
C GLY A 324 0.22 -8.86 -0.03
N SER A 325 1.19 -7.96 -0.18
CA SER A 325 1.81 -7.21 0.91
C SER A 325 1.33 -5.75 0.94
N ILE A 326 1.34 -5.12 2.10
CA ILE A 326 1.15 -3.67 2.29
C ILE A 326 2.29 -2.86 1.65
N THR A 327 3.41 -3.53 1.33
CA THR A 327 4.45 -2.93 0.49
C THR A 327 3.97 -2.71 -0.93
N ASP A 328 2.95 -3.44 -1.37
CA ASP A 328 2.37 -3.26 -2.69
C ASP A 328 1.64 -1.93 -2.73
N GLU A 329 2.19 -1.01 -3.51
CA GLU A 329 1.58 0.31 -3.70
C GLU A 329 0.22 0.21 -4.41
N VAL A 330 -0.13 -0.95 -4.98
CA VAL A 330 -1.36 -1.22 -5.72
C VAL A 330 -2.09 -2.40 -5.09
N ASP A 331 -3.29 -2.14 -4.56
CA ASP A 331 -4.15 -3.16 -3.95
C ASP A 331 -4.99 -3.87 -5.03
N PHE A 332 -4.44 -4.93 -5.61
CA PHE A 332 -5.12 -5.73 -6.64
C PHE A 332 -6.49 -6.23 -6.19
N ALA A 333 -6.61 -6.69 -4.93
CA ALA A 333 -7.88 -7.19 -4.40
C ALA A 333 -8.96 -6.11 -4.35
N SER A 334 -8.60 -4.82 -4.16
CA SER A 334 -9.56 -3.71 -4.23
C SER A 334 -10.05 -3.46 -5.67
N ILE A 335 -9.18 -3.63 -6.65
CA ILE A 335 -9.47 -3.35 -8.06
C ILE A 335 -10.27 -4.51 -8.67
N ALA A 336 -9.95 -5.74 -8.26
CA ALA A 336 -10.62 -6.95 -8.70
C ALA A 336 -11.93 -7.25 -7.95
N ALA A 337 -12.28 -6.47 -6.93
CA ALA A 337 -13.50 -6.66 -6.16
C ALA A 337 -14.74 -6.47 -7.07
N GLY A 338 -15.46 -7.55 -7.35
CA GLY A 338 -16.63 -7.55 -8.22
C GLY A 338 -16.47 -8.39 -9.50
N ILE A 339 -15.26 -8.90 -9.76
CA ILE A 339 -14.98 -9.81 -10.87
C ILE A 339 -15.37 -11.25 -10.47
N THR A 340 -16.61 -11.48 -10.06
CA THR A 340 -17.14 -12.83 -9.83
C THR A 340 -17.68 -13.37 -11.14
N GLY A 341 -16.80 -13.93 -11.98
CA GLY A 341 -17.17 -14.63 -13.22
C GLY A 341 -16.56 -14.11 -14.54
N SER A 342 -15.52 -13.26 -14.52
CA SER A 342 -14.84 -12.87 -15.77
C SER A 342 -13.98 -13.99 -16.35
N SER A 343 -13.59 -13.83 -17.62
CA SER A 343 -12.49 -14.58 -18.23
C SER A 343 -11.24 -14.53 -17.34
N ASP A 344 -10.64 -15.69 -17.09
CA ASP A 344 -9.36 -15.88 -16.39
C ASP A 344 -8.23 -15.00 -17.00
N GLU A 345 -8.35 -14.69 -18.29
CA GLU A 345 -7.44 -13.82 -19.02
C GLU A 345 -7.48 -12.35 -18.55
N TYR A 346 -8.68 -11.79 -18.31
CA TYR A 346 -8.83 -10.40 -17.84
C TYR A 346 -8.14 -10.19 -16.48
N SER A 347 -8.38 -11.11 -15.54
CA SER A 347 -7.79 -11.06 -14.20
C SER A 347 -6.26 -11.18 -14.25
N LYS A 348 -5.70 -12.00 -15.15
CA LYS A 348 -4.25 -12.13 -15.35
C LYS A 348 -3.62 -10.85 -15.91
N VAL A 349 -4.24 -10.24 -16.92
CA VAL A 349 -3.74 -8.98 -17.50
C VAL A 349 -3.84 -7.85 -16.48
N LEU A 350 -4.97 -7.74 -15.78
CA LEU A 350 -5.16 -6.75 -14.72
C LEU A 350 -4.12 -6.90 -13.60
N HIS A 351 -3.83 -8.14 -13.18
CA HIS A 351 -2.79 -8.41 -12.19
C HIS A 351 -1.42 -7.97 -12.69
N THR A 352 -1.10 -8.22 -13.96
CA THR A 352 0.16 -7.81 -14.60
C THR A 352 0.31 -6.29 -14.65
N VAL A 353 -0.77 -5.56 -14.98
CA VAL A 353 -0.81 -4.09 -14.92
C VAL A 353 -0.53 -3.60 -13.49
N CYS A 354 -1.18 -4.19 -12.49
CA CYS A 354 -0.98 -3.80 -11.09
C CYS A 354 0.46 -4.05 -10.62
N CYS A 355 1.08 -5.16 -11.04
CA CYS A 355 2.47 -5.47 -10.75
C CYS A 355 3.42 -4.44 -11.37
N ALA A 356 3.27 -4.17 -12.68
CA ALA A 356 4.10 -3.21 -13.39
C ALA A 356 3.95 -1.79 -12.81
N ALA A 357 2.72 -1.38 -12.49
CA ALA A 357 2.45 -0.09 -11.84
C ALA A 357 3.11 -0.02 -10.46
N GLY A 358 3.01 -1.08 -9.64
CA GLY A 358 3.69 -1.18 -8.35
C GLY A 358 5.21 -1.02 -8.48
N THR A 359 5.82 -1.71 -9.43
CA THR A 359 7.28 -1.60 -9.68
C THR A 359 7.68 -0.21 -10.17
N VAL A 360 6.92 0.43 -11.06
CA VAL A 360 7.17 1.82 -11.50
C VAL A 360 7.14 2.79 -10.30
N ARG A 361 6.13 2.67 -9.43
CA ARG A 361 6.03 3.48 -8.20
C ARG A 361 7.24 3.28 -7.29
N ASN A 362 7.64 2.03 -7.09
CA ASN A 362 8.78 1.67 -6.25
C ASN A 362 10.10 2.21 -6.83
N LEU A 363 10.35 2.04 -8.13
CA LEU A 363 11.52 2.61 -8.82
C LEU A 363 11.56 4.14 -8.74
N ALA A 364 10.42 4.81 -8.88
CA ALA A 364 10.35 6.27 -8.73
C ALA A 364 10.73 6.73 -7.30
N LYS A 365 10.34 5.97 -6.26
CA LYS A 365 10.76 6.23 -4.88
C LYS A 365 12.24 5.94 -4.66
N VAL A 366 12.77 4.83 -5.21
CA VAL A 366 14.21 4.52 -5.19
C VAL A 366 15.00 5.65 -5.83
N PHE A 367 14.56 6.16 -6.98
CA PHE A 367 15.22 7.26 -7.65
C PHE A 367 15.19 8.54 -6.81
N SER A 368 14.04 8.88 -6.24
CA SER A 368 13.91 10.06 -5.36
C SER A 368 14.82 9.95 -4.14
N ARG A 369 14.92 8.75 -3.55
CA ARG A 369 15.84 8.44 -2.45
C ARG A 369 17.29 8.59 -2.88
N LEU A 370 17.64 8.07 -4.05
CA LEU A 370 18.99 8.15 -4.60
C LEU A 370 19.40 9.62 -4.74
N VAL A 371 18.55 10.46 -5.34
CA VAL A 371 18.81 11.90 -5.46
C VAL A 371 18.99 12.57 -4.09
N ASP A 372 18.13 12.24 -3.11
CA ASP A 372 18.27 12.73 -1.73
C ASP A 372 19.62 12.30 -1.10
N ASN A 373 20.04 11.06 -1.32
CA ASN A 373 21.30 10.53 -0.79
C ASN A 373 22.51 11.20 -1.46
N VAL A 374 22.49 11.39 -2.78
CA VAL A 374 23.56 12.07 -3.53
C VAL A 374 23.75 13.50 -3.02
N SER A 375 22.67 14.21 -2.70
CA SER A 375 22.75 15.55 -2.13
C SER A 375 23.49 15.59 -0.78
N CYS A 376 23.45 14.49 0.00
CA CYS A 376 24.10 14.38 1.30
C CYS A 376 25.58 13.95 1.23
N VAL A 377 26.01 13.31 0.14
CA VAL A 377 27.32 12.63 0.04
C VAL A 377 28.27 13.37 -0.94
N SER A 378 27.95 14.60 -1.31
CA SER A 378 28.58 15.36 -2.40
C SER A 378 30.06 15.76 -2.16
N SER A 379 30.94 14.76 -2.18
CA SER A 379 32.39 14.86 -2.40
C SER A 379 32.70 14.47 -3.85
N SER A 380 33.69 15.11 -4.49
CA SER A 380 33.96 14.94 -5.93
C SER A 380 34.39 13.53 -6.34
N VAL A 381 34.90 12.72 -5.41
CA VAL A 381 35.42 11.36 -5.68
C VAL A 381 34.28 10.33 -5.81
N GLU A 382 33.09 10.64 -5.28
CA GLU A 382 31.95 9.71 -5.20
C GLU A 382 30.85 10.01 -6.24
N ALA A 383 31.04 11.07 -7.04
CA ALA A 383 30.09 11.52 -8.06
C ALA A 383 29.89 10.47 -9.17
N ASP A 384 30.97 9.85 -9.67
CA ASP A 384 30.90 8.88 -10.77
C ASP A 384 30.04 7.65 -10.42
N THR A 385 30.12 7.18 -9.15
CA THR A 385 29.31 6.07 -8.66
C THR A 385 27.83 6.44 -8.61
N CYS A 386 27.54 7.66 -8.14
CA CYS A 386 26.19 8.18 -8.04
C CYS A 386 25.56 8.36 -9.43
N ASP A 387 26.30 8.90 -10.39
CA ASP A 387 25.84 9.11 -11.76
C ASP A 387 25.56 7.79 -12.48
N ALA A 388 26.42 6.77 -12.28
CA ALA A 388 26.19 5.43 -12.80
C ALA A 388 24.89 4.83 -12.23
N ALA A 389 24.67 4.91 -10.91
CA ALA A 389 23.44 4.43 -10.27
C ALA A 389 22.19 5.19 -10.77
N ILE A 390 22.27 6.51 -10.93
CA ILE A 390 21.17 7.35 -11.46
C ILE A 390 20.78 6.88 -12.86
N LYS A 391 21.77 6.68 -13.74
CA LYS A 391 21.53 6.23 -15.11
C LYS A 391 20.83 4.87 -15.13
N ILE A 392 21.32 3.90 -14.36
CA ILE A 392 20.80 2.52 -14.32
C ILE A 392 19.38 2.48 -13.76
N VAL A 393 19.09 3.21 -12.67
CA VAL A 393 17.73 3.24 -12.11
C VAL A 393 16.74 3.92 -13.07
N MET A 394 17.16 5.00 -13.75
CA MET A 394 16.32 5.69 -14.74
C MET A 394 16.06 4.82 -15.98
N GLU A 395 17.06 4.11 -16.47
CA GLU A 395 16.92 3.14 -17.57
C GLU A 395 15.86 2.07 -17.22
N LYS A 396 15.91 1.53 -16.01
CA LYS A 396 14.94 0.52 -15.56
C LYS A 396 13.55 1.09 -15.38
N LEU A 397 13.45 2.30 -14.82
CA LEU A 397 12.18 3.01 -14.72
C LEU A 397 11.55 3.21 -16.10
N ALA A 398 12.35 3.59 -17.10
CA ALA A 398 11.89 3.71 -18.49
C ALA A 398 11.42 2.37 -19.06
N ASN A 399 12.22 1.31 -18.92
CA ASN A 399 11.89 -0.03 -19.43
C ASN A 399 10.60 -0.59 -18.82
N VAL A 400 10.39 -0.43 -17.51
CA VAL A 400 9.14 -0.89 -16.86
C VAL A 400 7.95 0.03 -17.20
N SER A 401 8.17 1.33 -17.40
CA SER A 401 7.12 2.26 -17.85
C SER A 401 6.58 1.89 -19.23
N VAL A 402 7.46 1.52 -20.17
CA VAL A 402 7.05 1.03 -21.51
C VAL A 402 6.23 -0.26 -21.38
N LYS A 403 6.68 -1.21 -20.54
CA LYS A 403 5.92 -2.44 -20.27
C LYS A 403 4.54 -2.14 -19.67
N LEU A 404 4.44 -1.19 -18.74
CA LEU A 404 3.19 -0.77 -18.12
C LEU A 404 2.18 -0.24 -19.15
N VAL A 405 2.62 0.64 -20.06
CA VAL A 405 1.76 1.17 -21.14
C VAL A 405 1.28 0.03 -22.05
N ARG A 406 2.18 -0.89 -22.43
CA ARG A 406 1.81 -2.07 -23.24
C ARG A 406 0.76 -2.94 -22.53
N PHE A 407 0.96 -3.24 -21.24
CA PHE A 407 -0.01 -4.02 -20.47
C PHE A 407 -1.35 -3.29 -20.32
N GLY A 408 -1.35 -1.95 -20.26
CA GLY A 408 -2.57 -1.14 -20.30
C GLY A 408 -3.35 -1.31 -21.62
N GLN A 409 -2.66 -1.32 -22.75
CA GLN A 409 -3.26 -1.55 -24.08
C GLN A 409 -3.81 -2.98 -24.22
N GLU A 410 -3.08 -3.97 -23.69
CA GLU A 410 -3.56 -5.36 -23.61
C GLU A 410 -4.85 -5.45 -22.77
N LEU A 411 -4.90 -4.75 -21.63
CA LEU A 411 -6.08 -4.71 -20.76
C LEU A 411 -7.29 -4.08 -21.47
N ASP A 412 -7.10 -2.97 -22.18
CA ASP A 412 -8.16 -2.33 -22.97
C ASP A 412 -8.68 -3.25 -24.09
N THR A 413 -7.79 -4.03 -24.72
CA THR A 413 -8.13 -5.00 -25.77
C THR A 413 -8.98 -6.14 -25.22
N VAL A 414 -8.56 -6.75 -24.10
CA VAL A 414 -9.31 -7.83 -23.44
C VAL A 414 -10.66 -7.33 -22.91
N SER A 415 -10.69 -6.13 -22.32
CA SER A 415 -11.94 -5.51 -21.86
C SER A 415 -12.92 -5.29 -23.00
N SER A 416 -12.45 -4.78 -24.14
CA SER A 416 -13.28 -4.56 -25.32
C SER A 416 -13.83 -5.89 -25.86
N GLY A 417 -13.03 -6.95 -25.88
CA GLY A 417 -13.47 -8.30 -26.28
C GLY A 417 -14.60 -8.84 -25.39
N MET A 418 -14.56 -8.58 -24.09
CA MET A 418 -15.62 -8.99 -23.16
C MET A 418 -16.95 -8.27 -23.42
N GLU A 419 -16.91 -6.96 -23.73
CA GLU A 419 -18.12 -6.18 -24.06
C GLU A 419 -18.81 -6.72 -25.32
N HIS A 420 -18.03 -7.08 -26.35
CA HIS A 420 -18.57 -7.65 -27.59
C HIS A 420 -19.12 -9.07 -27.42
N GLY A 421 -18.51 -9.88 -26.55
CA GLY A 421 -18.99 -11.24 -26.23
C GLY A 421 -20.32 -11.27 -25.47
N HIS A 422 -20.58 -10.26 -24.62
CA HIS A 422 -21.86 -10.11 -23.94
C HIS A 422 -22.98 -9.64 -24.87
N ALA A 423 -22.67 -8.78 -25.85
CA ALA A 423 -23.64 -8.33 -26.84
C ALA A 423 -24.11 -9.48 -27.75
N THR A 424 -23.23 -10.40 -28.13
CA THR A 424 -23.59 -11.55 -28.99
C THR A 424 -24.40 -12.61 -28.26
N THR A 425 -24.14 -12.87 -26.97
CA THR A 425 -24.90 -13.85 -26.18
C THR A 425 -26.28 -13.37 -25.74
N GLN A 426 -26.51 -12.06 -25.61
CA GLN A 426 -27.84 -11.50 -25.33
C GLN A 426 -28.80 -11.54 -26.52
N THR A 427 -28.31 -11.80 -27.74
CA THR A 427 -29.16 -11.80 -28.94
C THR A 427 -29.98 -13.09 -29.10
N GLU A 428 -29.71 -14.15 -28.31
CA GLU A 428 -30.39 -15.45 -28.44
C GLU A 428 -31.42 -15.77 -27.33
N CYS A 429 -31.72 -14.86 -26.40
CA CYS A 429 -32.76 -15.09 -25.38
C CYS A 429 -33.61 -13.83 -25.10
N LEU A 430 -34.86 -13.90 -25.57
CA LEU A 430 -36.08 -13.14 -25.24
C LEU A 430 -36.02 -11.90 -24.30
N GLU A 431 -36.61 -10.81 -24.83
CA GLU A 431 -37.20 -9.61 -24.19
C GLU A 431 -36.44 -8.96 -23.03
N VAL A 432 -35.52 -8.05 -23.38
CA VAL A 432 -34.97 -7.06 -22.44
C VAL A 432 -35.52 -5.67 -22.78
N VAL A 433 -36.17 -5.07 -21.79
CA VAL A 433 -36.60 -3.66 -21.78
C VAL A 433 -35.38 -2.78 -22.08
N PRO A 434 -35.42 -1.91 -23.11
CA PRO A 434 -34.29 -1.05 -23.44
C PRO A 434 -34.04 -0.08 -22.27
N LEU A 435 -32.88 -0.22 -21.61
CA LEU A 435 -32.29 0.84 -20.80
C LEU A 435 -32.02 2.01 -21.74
N SER A 436 -32.97 2.93 -21.77
CA SER A 436 -32.93 4.17 -22.53
C SER A 436 -31.91 5.09 -21.90
N ASN A 437 -30.67 4.98 -22.38
CA ASN A 437 -29.65 6.02 -22.55
C ASN A 437 -28.32 5.28 -22.70
N GLY A 438 -27.66 5.44 -23.85
CA GLY A 438 -26.44 4.72 -24.24
C GLY A 438 -25.18 5.07 -23.42
N GLU A 439 -25.28 5.13 -22.10
CA GLU A 439 -24.12 5.12 -21.22
C GLU A 439 -23.67 3.67 -21.06
N LEU A 440 -22.62 3.29 -21.81
CA LEU A 440 -21.81 2.12 -21.50
C LEU A 440 -21.39 2.24 -20.04
N THR A 441 -22.01 1.47 -19.14
CA THR A 441 -21.57 1.31 -17.77
C THR A 441 -20.16 0.71 -17.77
N MET A 442 -19.16 1.58 -17.84
CA MET A 442 -17.75 1.21 -17.76
C MET A 442 -17.53 0.39 -16.49
N CYS A 443 -16.86 -0.76 -16.65
CA CYS A 443 -16.51 -1.60 -15.52
C CYS A 443 -15.69 -0.80 -14.49
N PRO A 444 -16.10 -0.70 -13.21
CA PRO A 444 -15.39 0.07 -12.20
C PRO A 444 -13.91 -0.32 -12.05
N SER A 445 -13.57 -1.59 -12.27
CA SER A 445 -12.19 -2.09 -12.25
C SER A 445 -11.32 -1.50 -13.36
N MET A 446 -11.89 -1.21 -14.54
CA MET A 446 -11.16 -0.58 -15.66
C MET A 446 -10.81 0.87 -15.35
N ASN A 447 -11.74 1.64 -14.79
CA ASN A 447 -11.46 3.02 -14.38
C ASN A 447 -10.41 3.07 -13.27
N ALA A 448 -10.47 2.14 -12.32
CA ALA A 448 -9.44 2.00 -11.28
C ALA A 448 -8.08 1.61 -11.87
N ALA A 449 -8.02 0.67 -12.81
CA ALA A 449 -6.78 0.27 -13.47
C ALA A 449 -6.15 1.44 -14.26
N ARG A 450 -6.95 2.18 -15.02
CA ARG A 450 -6.50 3.39 -15.74
C ARG A 450 -5.96 4.45 -14.79
N HIS A 451 -6.64 4.68 -13.66
CA HIS A 451 -6.15 5.59 -12.61
C HIS A 451 -4.80 5.15 -12.05
N VAL A 452 -4.64 3.84 -11.78
CA VAL A 452 -3.37 3.27 -11.28
C VAL A 452 -2.23 3.44 -12.29
N ILE A 453 -2.48 3.25 -13.58
CA ILE A 453 -1.50 3.47 -14.65
C ILE A 453 -1.04 4.94 -14.66
N VAL A 454 -2.00 5.87 -14.70
CA VAL A 454 -1.70 7.32 -14.74
C VAL A 454 -0.94 7.76 -13.50
N ASP A 455 -1.36 7.34 -12.31
CA ASP A 455 -0.67 7.69 -11.06
C ASP A 455 0.76 7.14 -11.03
N ALA A 456 0.98 5.89 -11.47
CA ALA A 456 2.32 5.31 -11.53
C ALA A 456 3.25 6.11 -12.46
N LEU A 457 2.76 6.50 -13.65
CA LEU A 457 3.53 7.29 -14.60
C LEU A 457 3.75 8.74 -14.15
N MET A 458 2.79 9.34 -13.42
CA MET A 458 3.01 10.65 -12.79
C MET A 458 4.10 10.61 -11.72
N ARG A 459 4.18 9.52 -10.94
CA ARG A 459 5.28 9.31 -10.00
C ARG A 459 6.60 9.09 -10.73
N ALA A 460 6.61 8.38 -11.86
CA ALA A 460 7.80 8.27 -12.71
C ALA A 460 8.27 9.64 -13.23
N ALA A 461 7.34 10.51 -13.62
CA ALA A 461 7.67 11.88 -14.02
C ALA A 461 8.21 12.75 -12.87
N CYS A 462 7.89 12.43 -11.61
CA CYS A 462 8.54 13.04 -10.45
C CYS A 462 10.02 12.62 -10.35
N ALA A 463 10.35 11.37 -10.67
CA ALA A 463 11.74 10.93 -10.73
C ALA A 463 12.52 11.66 -11.85
N VAL A 464 11.92 11.84 -13.03
CA VAL A 464 12.49 12.65 -14.11
C VAL A 464 12.72 14.10 -13.64
N ASN A 465 11.73 14.70 -12.99
CA ASN A 465 11.85 16.05 -12.42
C ASN A 465 13.01 16.15 -11.43
N ALA A 466 13.15 15.15 -10.56
CA ALA A 466 14.25 15.07 -9.60
C ALA A 466 15.62 14.96 -10.29
N ALA A 467 15.73 14.18 -11.37
CA ALA A 467 16.95 14.03 -12.15
C ALA A 467 17.40 15.37 -12.75
N VAL A 468 16.47 16.08 -13.40
CA VAL A 468 16.73 17.40 -14.01
C VAL A 468 17.20 18.41 -12.97
N ARG A 469 16.56 18.42 -11.79
CA ARG A 469 16.92 19.29 -10.67
C ARG A 469 18.28 18.97 -10.06
N LEU A 470 18.63 17.69 -9.96
CA LEU A 470 19.96 17.27 -9.49
C LEU A 470 21.04 17.78 -10.43
N ARG A 471 20.88 17.60 -11.75
CA ARG A 471 21.80 18.14 -12.75
C ARG A 471 21.90 19.66 -12.71
N ALA A 472 20.77 20.36 -12.58
CA ALA A 472 20.77 21.81 -12.43
C ALA A 472 21.55 22.26 -11.19
N SER A 473 21.37 21.54 -10.07
CA SER A 473 22.09 21.84 -8.82
C SER A 473 23.60 21.64 -8.96
N ALA A 474 24.04 20.59 -9.65
CA ALA A 474 25.45 20.33 -9.95
C ALA A 474 26.08 21.43 -10.82
N LEU A 475 25.38 21.88 -11.87
CA LEU A 475 25.84 22.98 -12.72
C LEU A 475 26.00 24.30 -11.94
N ILE A 476 25.07 24.56 -11.01
CA ILE A 476 25.13 25.75 -10.15
C ILE A 476 26.31 25.65 -9.18
N SER A 477 26.52 24.51 -8.53
CA SER A 477 27.61 24.33 -7.57
C SER A 477 28.99 24.43 -8.23
N ASN A 478 29.11 23.99 -9.48
CA ASN A 478 30.36 24.06 -10.23
C ASN A 478 30.64 25.46 -10.82
N GLY A 479 29.72 26.41 -10.67
CA GLY A 479 29.84 27.75 -11.27
C GLY A 479 29.71 27.74 -12.81
N GLU A 480 29.26 26.63 -13.39
CA GLU A 480 29.11 26.44 -14.84
C GLU A 480 27.78 26.99 -15.36
N ALA A 481 26.83 27.24 -14.46
CA ALA A 481 25.54 27.84 -14.76
C ALA A 481 25.72 29.28 -15.29
N LYS A 482 25.70 29.44 -16.61
CA LYS A 482 25.60 30.76 -17.26
C LYS A 482 24.17 31.23 -17.14
N SER A 483 23.90 32.16 -16.22
CA SER A 483 22.58 32.79 -16.15
C SER A 483 22.29 33.45 -17.50
N GLY A 484 21.19 33.08 -18.15
CA GLY A 484 20.71 33.80 -19.33
C GLY A 484 20.48 35.26 -18.94
N GLY A 485 21.39 36.14 -19.35
CA GLY A 485 21.30 37.57 -19.10
C GLY A 485 20.10 38.13 -19.85
N ASP A 486 18.99 38.32 -19.15
CA ASP A 486 17.88 39.24 -19.50
C ASP A 486 16.70 39.20 -18.49
N SER A 487 16.83 38.52 -17.34
CA SER A 487 15.82 38.63 -16.27
C SER A 487 16.02 39.94 -15.47
N CYS A 488 15.65 41.06 -16.10
CA CYS A 488 15.66 42.38 -15.49
C CYS A 488 14.64 42.43 -14.33
N GLY A 489 15.11 42.43 -13.09
CA GLY A 489 14.29 42.65 -11.89
C GLY A 489 14.10 41.45 -10.94
N VAL A 490 14.99 40.47 -10.91
CA VAL A 490 14.87 39.30 -10.01
C VAL A 490 15.38 39.64 -8.61
N VAL A 491 14.46 39.66 -7.63
CA VAL A 491 14.77 39.58 -6.20
C VAL A 491 15.68 38.36 -6.01
N PRO A 492 16.83 38.45 -5.30
CA PRO A 492 17.71 37.31 -5.08
C PRO A 492 16.94 36.17 -4.42
N ASP A 493 16.56 35.19 -5.22
CA ASP A 493 15.82 34.02 -4.81
C ASP A 493 16.78 32.83 -4.79
N PHE A 494 17.08 32.33 -3.59
CA PHE A 494 17.92 31.15 -3.42
C PHE A 494 17.19 29.85 -3.79
N ASN A 495 15.91 29.94 -4.15
CA ASN A 495 15.08 28.80 -4.51
C ASN A 495 15.54 28.13 -5.80
N ILE A 496 15.81 26.83 -5.70
CA ILE A 496 16.19 25.97 -6.83
C ILE A 496 15.12 25.97 -7.94
N HIS A 497 13.83 26.11 -7.59
CA HIS A 497 12.73 26.15 -8.55
C HIS A 497 12.86 27.33 -9.53
N SER A 498 13.24 28.51 -9.03
CA SER A 498 13.50 29.70 -9.87
C SER A 498 14.76 29.54 -10.72
N LYS A 499 15.82 29.00 -10.10
CA LYS A 499 17.12 28.81 -10.77
C LYS A 499 17.02 27.78 -11.90
N LEU A 500 16.19 26.76 -11.75
CA LEU A 500 15.93 25.74 -12.77
C LEU A 500 15.56 26.35 -14.14
N TYR A 501 14.72 27.38 -14.13
CA TYR A 501 14.31 28.07 -15.35
C TYR A 501 15.34 29.11 -15.84
N GLY A 502 16.30 29.51 -15.00
CA GLY A 502 17.36 30.46 -15.34
C GLY A 502 18.54 29.85 -16.10
N ILE A 503 18.58 28.52 -16.25
CA ILE A 503 19.64 27.76 -16.94
C ILE A 503 19.08 27.11 -18.23
N PRO A 504 18.59 27.91 -19.21
CA PRO A 504 18.03 27.35 -20.44
C PRO A 504 19.08 26.55 -21.21
N ASN A 505 18.68 25.40 -21.76
CA ASN A 505 19.45 24.56 -22.68
C ASN A 505 20.67 23.81 -22.11
N GLN A 506 20.98 23.93 -20.81
CA GLN A 506 22.10 23.17 -20.21
C GLN A 506 21.65 21.88 -19.50
N THR A 507 20.35 21.74 -19.22
CA THR A 507 19.77 20.54 -18.59
C THR A 507 18.96 19.75 -19.63
N THR A 508 19.62 19.17 -20.63
CA THR A 508 18.94 18.28 -21.57
C THR A 508 18.40 17.04 -20.84
N THR A 509 17.25 16.54 -21.28
CA THR A 509 16.73 15.26 -20.82
C THR A 509 17.53 14.14 -21.47
N THR A 510 17.80 13.08 -20.71
CA THR A 510 18.43 11.88 -21.25
C THR A 510 17.43 11.09 -22.11
N GLU A 511 17.91 10.11 -22.87
CA GLU A 511 17.06 9.21 -23.65
C GLU A 511 16.01 8.52 -22.77
N HIS A 512 16.43 7.91 -21.65
CA HIS A 512 15.53 7.21 -20.74
C HIS A 512 14.51 8.13 -20.07
N GLU A 513 14.90 9.35 -19.69
CA GLU A 513 13.95 10.35 -19.19
C GLU A 513 12.91 10.73 -20.23
N SER A 514 13.33 10.86 -21.48
CA SER A 514 12.43 11.17 -22.59
C SER A 514 11.43 10.03 -22.81
N ILE A 515 11.88 8.77 -22.73
CA ILE A 515 10.99 7.58 -22.79
C ILE A 515 9.93 7.62 -21.68
N VAL A 516 10.31 7.92 -20.42
CA VAL A 516 9.36 8.02 -19.30
C VAL A 516 8.33 9.12 -19.55
N VAL A 517 8.77 10.27 -20.06
CA VAL A 517 7.88 11.39 -20.39
C VAL A 517 6.93 11.04 -21.53
N GLU A 518 7.39 10.36 -22.59
CA GLU A 518 6.53 9.89 -23.67
C GLU A 518 5.48 8.89 -23.16
N CYS A 519 5.86 7.92 -22.32
CA CYS A 519 4.90 7.01 -21.68
C CYS A 519 3.84 7.75 -20.85
N LEU A 520 4.24 8.79 -20.09
CA LEU A 520 3.29 9.65 -19.38
C LEU A 520 2.35 10.36 -20.36
N MET A 521 2.89 10.93 -21.44
CA MET A 521 2.10 11.65 -22.43
C MET A 521 1.06 10.74 -23.10
N ASP A 522 1.47 9.52 -23.49
CA ASP A 522 0.58 8.49 -24.05
C ASP A 522 -0.57 8.15 -23.08
N ALA A 523 -0.25 7.96 -21.80
CA ALA A 523 -1.24 7.64 -20.78
C ALA A 523 -2.21 8.80 -20.50
N LEU A 524 -1.72 10.05 -20.46
CA LEU A 524 -2.56 11.24 -20.28
C LEU A 524 -3.45 11.52 -21.50
N GLU A 525 -2.95 11.21 -22.70
CA GLU A 525 -3.72 11.34 -23.93
C GLU A 525 -4.87 10.34 -23.97
N THR A 526 -4.58 9.09 -23.58
CA THR A 526 -5.52 7.95 -23.62
C THR A 526 -6.51 7.97 -22.47
N TYR A 527 -6.03 8.17 -21.24
CA TYR A 527 -6.82 7.98 -20.01
C TYR A 527 -7.18 9.28 -19.29
N GLY A 528 -6.56 10.41 -19.67
CA GLY A 528 -6.70 11.67 -18.96
C GLY A 528 -5.99 11.68 -17.60
N CYS A 529 -6.42 12.58 -16.71
CA CYS A 529 -5.84 12.75 -15.37
C CYS A 529 -6.90 12.91 -14.26
N PRO A 530 -7.96 12.07 -14.19
CA PRO A 530 -8.97 12.23 -13.15
C PRO A 530 -8.40 11.94 -11.76
N SER A 531 -8.76 12.77 -10.78
CA SER A 531 -8.56 12.53 -9.34
C SER A 531 -7.13 12.17 -8.94
N GLN A 532 -6.15 12.89 -9.49
CA GLN A 532 -4.73 12.71 -9.17
C GLN A 532 -4.34 13.54 -7.95
N GLU A 533 -3.33 13.10 -7.20
CA GLU A 533 -2.87 13.88 -6.05
C GLU A 533 -2.33 15.25 -6.53
N PRO A 534 -2.66 16.37 -5.85
CA PRO A 534 -2.27 17.71 -6.29
C PRO A 534 -0.77 17.85 -6.58
N GLU A 535 0.06 17.27 -5.73
CA GLU A 535 1.52 17.35 -5.87
C GLU A 535 2.04 16.58 -7.10
N LEU A 536 1.36 15.50 -7.50
CA LEU A 536 1.67 14.80 -8.76
C LEU A 536 1.28 15.66 -9.96
N LEU A 537 0.14 16.35 -9.91
CA LEU A 537 -0.28 17.30 -10.95
C LEU A 537 0.71 18.47 -11.08
N ALA A 538 1.13 19.06 -9.96
CA ALA A 538 2.11 20.14 -9.95
C ALA A 538 3.43 19.69 -10.59
N THR A 539 3.88 18.48 -10.25
CA THR A 539 5.13 17.93 -10.77
C THR A 539 5.03 17.56 -12.24
N ALA A 540 3.92 16.98 -12.69
CA ALA A 540 3.69 16.69 -14.10
C ALA A 540 3.68 17.96 -14.95
N LEU A 541 2.96 19.02 -14.51
CA LEU A 541 2.94 20.32 -15.18
C LEU A 541 4.36 20.92 -15.30
N GLU A 542 5.11 20.90 -14.22
CA GLU A 542 6.48 21.40 -14.20
C GLU A 542 7.41 20.58 -15.11
N THR A 543 7.32 19.25 -15.06
CA THR A 543 8.10 18.36 -15.93
C THR A 543 7.81 18.63 -17.40
N LEU A 544 6.54 18.72 -17.82
CA LEU A 544 6.19 19.06 -19.20
C LEU A 544 6.69 20.45 -19.61
N ALA A 545 6.62 21.44 -18.71
CA ALA A 545 7.15 22.77 -18.97
C ALA A 545 8.68 22.77 -19.17
N LEU A 546 9.41 21.99 -18.38
CA LEU A 546 10.87 21.84 -18.51
C LEU A 546 11.27 21.10 -19.78
N VAL A 547 10.59 19.99 -20.06
CA VAL A 547 10.73 19.20 -21.29
C VAL A 547 10.49 20.08 -22.51
N SER A 548 9.40 20.85 -22.54
CA SER A 548 9.09 21.79 -23.64
C SER A 548 10.21 22.80 -23.90
N LYS A 549 10.94 23.19 -22.85
CA LYS A 549 12.01 24.18 -22.93
C LYS A 549 13.30 23.58 -23.50
N ASN A 550 13.61 22.36 -23.07
CA ASN A 550 14.90 21.70 -23.34
C ASN A 550 14.91 20.87 -24.62
N LEU A 551 13.76 20.42 -25.12
CA LEU A 551 13.71 19.72 -26.40
C LEU A 551 13.82 20.69 -27.57
N GLN A 552 14.73 20.37 -28.50
CA GLN A 552 14.61 20.78 -29.91
C GLN A 552 13.51 19.93 -30.57
N CYS A 553 12.31 19.97 -30.00
CA CYS A 553 11.18 19.18 -30.47
C CYS A 553 10.72 19.66 -31.85
N ALA A 554 10.26 18.71 -32.67
CA ALA A 554 9.49 19.05 -33.85
C ALA A 554 8.22 19.84 -33.43
N PRO A 555 7.68 20.72 -34.30
CA PRO A 555 6.48 21.50 -33.99
C PRO A 555 5.29 20.66 -33.50
N SER A 556 5.12 19.46 -34.05
CA SER A 556 4.06 18.51 -33.67
C SER A 556 4.15 18.04 -32.21
N SER A 557 5.36 17.87 -31.68
CA SER A 557 5.56 17.50 -30.28
C SER A 557 5.16 18.64 -29.33
N TYR A 558 5.35 19.89 -29.76
CA TYR A 558 4.97 21.06 -28.95
C TYR A 558 3.45 21.21 -28.85
N GLU A 559 2.71 21.00 -29.95
CA GLU A 559 1.24 20.98 -29.93
C GLU A 559 0.70 19.88 -29.01
N ARG A 560 1.31 18.70 -29.05
CA ARG A 560 0.98 17.59 -28.16
C ARG A 560 1.21 17.95 -26.69
N ILE A 561 2.37 18.52 -26.36
CA ILE A 561 2.69 18.99 -25.00
C ILE A 561 1.69 20.07 -24.55
N GLN A 562 1.35 21.03 -25.41
CA GLN A 562 0.39 22.09 -25.10
C GLN A 562 -0.98 21.52 -24.72
N MET A 563 -1.52 20.62 -25.56
CA MET A 563 -2.81 19.97 -25.29
C MET A 563 -2.82 19.24 -23.94
N LEU A 564 -1.77 18.47 -23.64
CA LEU A 564 -1.68 17.72 -22.38
C LEU A 564 -1.49 18.64 -21.18
N HIS A 565 -0.71 19.71 -21.33
CA HIS A 565 -0.55 20.73 -20.32
C HIS A 565 -1.88 21.43 -20.01
N ASP A 566 -2.71 21.72 -21.01
CA ASP A 566 -4.05 22.27 -20.81
C ASP A 566 -4.98 21.30 -20.07
N ARG A 567 -4.92 19.99 -20.40
CA ARG A 567 -5.67 18.96 -19.67
C ARG A 567 -5.28 18.88 -18.19
N LEU A 568 -3.97 18.82 -17.90
CA LEU A 568 -3.45 18.82 -16.53
C LEU A 568 -3.82 20.13 -15.80
N SER A 569 -3.80 21.25 -16.50
CA SER A 569 -4.18 22.54 -15.94
C SER A 569 -5.64 22.56 -15.49
N MET A 570 -6.55 21.97 -16.27
CA MET A 570 -7.95 21.83 -15.87
C MET A 570 -8.13 20.90 -14.67
N GLY A 571 -7.32 19.84 -14.56
CA GLY A 571 -7.24 19.01 -13.35
C GLY A 571 -6.80 19.84 -12.13
N ALA A 572 -5.71 20.60 -12.26
CA ALA A 572 -5.19 21.44 -11.19
C ALA A 572 -6.17 22.55 -10.74
N VAL A 573 -7.00 23.08 -11.65
CA VAL A 573 -8.06 24.04 -11.29
C VAL A 573 -9.10 23.40 -10.36
N LYS A 574 -9.48 22.14 -10.60
CA LYS A 574 -10.47 21.43 -9.76
C LYS A 574 -9.96 21.24 -8.33
N ASP A 575 -8.65 21.01 -8.18
CA ASP A 575 -8.02 20.72 -6.89
C ASP A 575 -7.27 21.90 -6.28
N LEU A 576 -7.47 23.13 -6.77
CA LEU A 576 -6.65 24.31 -6.44
C LEU A 576 -6.50 24.56 -4.92
N VAL A 577 -7.55 24.29 -4.16
CA VAL A 577 -7.59 24.49 -2.70
C VAL A 577 -6.68 23.50 -1.96
N SER A 578 -6.44 22.33 -2.56
CA SER A 578 -5.66 21.24 -1.98
C SER A 578 -4.15 21.41 -2.19
N PHE A 579 -3.71 22.34 -3.04
CA PHE A 579 -2.29 22.57 -3.29
C PHE A 579 -1.63 23.36 -2.15
N GLY A 580 -0.51 22.84 -1.65
CA GLY A 580 0.41 23.57 -0.80
C GLY A 580 0.96 24.82 -1.50
N ASP A 581 1.49 25.77 -0.71
CA ASP A 581 2.07 27.01 -1.26
C ASP A 581 3.24 26.74 -2.22
N GLU A 582 4.08 25.75 -1.90
CA GLU A 582 5.21 25.34 -2.75
C GLU A 582 4.73 24.80 -4.11
N ALA A 583 3.73 23.92 -4.11
CA ALA A 583 3.18 23.35 -5.33
C ALA A 583 2.55 24.44 -6.23
N ARG A 584 1.79 25.37 -5.64
CA ARG A 584 1.24 26.53 -6.35
C ARG A 584 2.35 27.41 -6.95
N TYR A 585 3.42 27.63 -6.20
CA TYR A 585 4.56 28.40 -6.66
C TYR A 585 5.26 27.74 -7.86
N ARG A 586 5.50 26.43 -7.79
CA ARG A 586 6.10 25.64 -8.89
C ARG A 586 5.23 25.68 -10.15
N ILE A 587 3.90 25.52 -10.01
CA ILE A 587 2.97 25.64 -11.14
C ILE A 587 3.06 27.04 -11.76
N MET A 588 3.09 28.10 -10.95
CA MET A 588 3.23 29.47 -11.44
C MET A 588 4.54 29.69 -12.22
N LEU A 589 5.65 29.11 -11.77
CA LEU A 589 6.92 29.17 -12.49
C LEU A 589 6.85 28.40 -13.80
N ALA A 590 6.28 27.19 -13.79
CA ALA A 590 6.08 26.37 -14.98
C ALA A 590 5.25 27.10 -16.05
N LEU A 591 4.16 27.76 -15.64
CA LEU A 591 3.31 28.55 -16.52
C LEU A 591 4.03 29.76 -17.12
N ARG A 592 4.90 30.44 -16.34
CA ARG A 592 5.54 31.70 -16.78
C ARG A 592 6.81 31.49 -17.58
N HIS A 593 7.56 30.43 -17.28
CA HIS A 593 8.91 30.22 -17.79
C HIS A 593 9.06 28.97 -18.65
N GLY A 594 8.01 28.14 -18.73
CA GLY A 594 7.89 27.10 -19.74
C GLY A 594 7.76 27.72 -21.14
N LYS A 595 8.07 26.94 -22.18
CA LYS A 595 7.78 27.37 -23.55
C LYS A 595 6.29 27.24 -23.87
N VAL A 596 5.53 26.43 -23.12
CA VAL A 596 4.09 26.18 -23.28
C VAL A 596 3.28 27.45 -23.02
N THR A 597 2.25 27.70 -23.84
CA THR A 597 1.31 28.82 -23.64
C THR A 597 0.54 28.59 -22.33
N PRO A 598 0.56 29.55 -21.38
CA PRO A 598 -0.09 29.37 -20.09
C PRO A 598 -1.60 29.17 -20.25
N ASN A 599 -2.15 28.20 -19.53
CA ASN A 599 -3.59 28.04 -19.44
C ASN A 599 -4.21 29.21 -18.66
N VAL A 600 -4.99 30.04 -19.34
CA VAL A 600 -5.56 31.29 -18.80
C VAL A 600 -6.44 31.03 -17.56
N TYR A 601 -7.16 29.92 -17.52
CA TYR A 601 -8.01 29.57 -16.38
C TYR A 601 -7.19 29.28 -15.14
N LEU A 602 -6.16 28.43 -15.27
CA LEU A 602 -5.28 28.10 -14.15
C LEU A 602 -4.49 29.32 -13.67
N GLU A 603 -3.97 30.13 -14.59
CA GLU A 603 -3.21 31.34 -14.22
C GLU A 603 -4.10 32.35 -13.46
N ASN A 604 -5.32 32.60 -13.94
CA ASN A 604 -6.27 33.47 -13.26
C ASN A 604 -6.70 32.89 -11.90
N ALA A 605 -6.94 31.59 -11.82
CA ALA A 605 -7.31 30.92 -10.59
C ALA A 605 -6.20 31.04 -9.54
N LEU A 606 -4.94 30.77 -9.90
CA LEU A 606 -3.78 30.92 -9.01
C LEU A 606 -3.55 32.37 -8.57
N LYS A 607 -3.68 33.35 -9.48
CA LYS A 607 -3.57 34.78 -9.16
C LYS A 607 -4.63 35.20 -8.14
N ASN A 608 -5.88 34.81 -8.34
CA ASN A 608 -6.98 35.16 -7.45
C ASN A 608 -6.88 34.46 -6.10
N PHE A 609 -6.53 33.17 -6.10
CA PHE A 609 -6.34 32.40 -4.87
C PHE A 609 -5.17 32.93 -4.03
N THR A 610 -4.04 33.26 -4.66
CA THR A 610 -2.88 33.84 -3.97
C THR A 610 -3.21 35.20 -3.34
N LYS A 611 -4.00 36.05 -4.01
CA LYS A 611 -4.50 37.31 -3.44
C LYS A 611 -5.38 37.06 -2.22
N TYR A 612 -6.25 36.05 -2.28
CA TYR A 612 -7.12 35.65 -1.17
C TYR A 612 -6.32 35.15 0.03
N VAL A 613 -5.36 34.23 -0.18
CA VAL A 613 -4.52 33.68 0.91
C VAL A 613 -3.66 34.76 1.57
N ARG A 614 -3.01 35.65 0.79
CA ARG A 614 -2.20 36.74 1.34
C ARG A 614 -2.99 37.72 2.20
N LYS A 615 -4.28 37.90 1.91
CA LYS A 615 -5.17 38.75 2.72
C LYS A 615 -5.47 38.13 4.09
N ASN A 616 -5.34 36.80 4.22
CA ASN A 616 -5.78 36.05 5.39
C ASN A 616 -4.64 35.36 6.18
N CYS A 617 -3.42 35.24 5.65
CA CYS A 617 -2.30 34.54 6.30
C CYS A 617 -0.97 35.30 6.14
N SER A 618 -0.34 35.65 7.27
CA SER A 618 1.04 36.16 7.33
C SER A 618 2.00 35.02 7.72
N VAL A 619 2.44 34.20 6.76
CA VAL A 619 3.34 33.07 7.04
C VAL A 619 4.63 33.23 6.24
N LYS A 620 5.78 33.10 6.93
CA LYS A 620 7.11 33.00 6.31
C LYS A 620 7.29 31.59 5.75
N PHE A 621 7.75 31.50 4.51
CA PHE A 621 7.94 30.24 3.79
C PHE A 621 9.23 29.56 4.22
N VAL A 622 9.15 28.30 4.65
CA VAL A 622 10.29 27.38 4.74
C VAL A 622 10.06 26.33 3.67
N LEU A 623 10.81 26.42 2.57
CA LEU A 623 10.74 25.47 1.46
C LEU A 623 11.57 24.23 1.82
N GLU A 624 10.97 23.04 1.70
CA GLU A 624 11.69 21.79 1.90
C GLU A 624 12.53 21.44 0.64
N PRO A 625 13.53 20.53 0.76
CA PRO A 625 14.31 20.08 -0.39
C PRO A 625 13.42 19.49 -1.50
N PRO A 626 13.73 19.78 -2.77
CA PRO A 626 12.81 19.64 -3.90
C PRO A 626 12.48 18.19 -4.33
N HIS A 627 13.16 17.17 -3.78
CA HIS A 627 13.02 15.77 -4.20
C HIS A 627 12.24 14.89 -3.21
N ARG A 628 11.84 15.46 -2.06
CA ARG A 628 11.29 14.70 -0.93
C ARG A 628 9.81 14.34 -1.01
N PHE A 629 9.07 14.88 -1.98
CA PHE A 629 7.61 14.68 -2.03
C PHE A 629 7.23 13.19 -2.10
N LEU A 630 7.86 12.41 -2.99
CA LEU A 630 7.58 10.97 -3.11
C LEU A 630 8.02 10.14 -1.89
N LEU A 631 8.89 10.72 -1.04
CA LEU A 631 9.39 10.12 0.20
C LEU A 631 8.59 10.58 1.42
N ARG A 632 7.70 11.57 1.29
CA ARG A 632 6.81 12.00 2.35
C ARG A 632 5.69 10.96 2.48
N GLU A 633 5.85 10.06 3.43
CA GLU A 633 4.75 9.21 3.87
C GLU A 633 3.68 10.08 4.55
N ARG A 634 2.41 9.77 4.32
CA ARG A 634 1.31 10.42 5.06
C ARG A 634 1.55 10.14 6.53
N LYS A 635 2.02 11.15 7.27
CA LYS A 635 2.20 11.01 8.72
C LYS A 635 0.86 10.60 9.31
N VAL A 636 0.85 9.45 9.99
CA VAL A 636 -0.31 9.07 10.80
C VAL A 636 -0.54 10.23 11.78
N PRO A 637 -1.76 10.78 11.86
CA PRO A 637 -2.03 11.93 12.71
C PRO A 637 -1.56 11.60 14.13
N LYS A 638 -0.59 12.38 14.63
CA LYS A 638 -0.21 12.30 16.04
C LYS A 638 -1.47 12.62 16.83
N ILE A 639 -2.01 11.62 17.52
CA ILE A 639 -2.98 11.87 18.58
C ILE A 639 -2.24 12.81 19.53
N ARG A 640 -2.74 14.05 19.68
CA ARG A 640 -2.17 15.00 20.63
C ARG A 640 -2.10 14.27 21.96
N GLU A 641 -0.90 14.01 22.44
CA GLU A 641 -0.68 13.59 23.81
C GLU A 641 -1.37 14.64 24.67
N ALA A 642 -2.47 14.25 25.31
CA ALA A 642 -3.03 15.08 26.36
C ALA A 642 -1.90 15.21 27.39
N PRO A 643 -1.53 16.44 27.82
CA PRO A 643 -0.52 16.58 28.84
C PRO A 643 -0.97 15.76 30.03
N LEU A 644 -0.15 14.77 30.41
CA LEU A 644 -0.29 14.04 31.65
C LEU A 644 -0.38 15.09 32.75
N ALA A 645 -1.58 15.25 33.34
CA ALA A 645 -1.75 16.06 34.52
C ALA A 645 -0.86 15.43 35.60
N ALA A 646 0.20 16.15 35.97
CA ALA A 646 1.08 15.81 37.09
C ALA A 646 0.33 15.94 38.42
#